data_AF-A0A1A2D9E2-F1
#
_entry.id   AF-A0A1A2D9E2-F1
#
_cell.length_a   1.000
_cell.length_b   1.000
_cell.length_c   1.000
_cell.angle_alpha   90.00
_cell.angle_beta   90.00
_cell.angle_gamma   90.00
#
_symmetry.space_group_name_H-M   'P 1'
#
loop_
_entity.id
_entity.type
_entity.pdbx_description
1 polymer ?
#
loop_
_entity_poly.entity_id
_entity_poly.type
_entity_poly.pdbx_seq_one_letter_code
_entity_poly.pdbx_strand_id
1 'polypeptide(L)'
;MSLIDLALLPLRIGRRAADTVLKAVTPESRGPQSELVVIGGMPEGVPDAALRPEPELPAPQSWPFGEDFPRTCGTGRYADGAFFWTDFLYDDHGATGLLVDIPTGGLVPPRGTYVYPDGPAARNGADIFRAAIGLTDTHTWWRVDWNTLIDPSIPVALFTFDTGAAPAATSDTDRTAAPTSEWPAGAGVTSAGIDTALLISATGARLIDLATQSSTPVEHEVDMQSRSFLAKVPRSLAEPEGTWTVRLAAGLANDAGDGFADVPVGRGARPGQPNVYNVAFRTHQQEKAHLNFWSDQAQAEALSDGDVTEFSVLLVWDQLAERATTEEPIVRGTSTRWYVSSIELGQGVAKTNILSTDPQFLGRVQPYSVCLPSTYTPGRQLPLTLLLHSLALGQNQFAAIDPRLLHQVCEDRESVVVTPLARGPSCWYFDEGELDVWEVWARVAEQLGTDPNRTVVSGYSMGGYAAYKLGLTYPEVFAQAVVLAGPPVCGVRLLPDVDLPGDLDFDSHCAREGDTWELLPNGRWLPFVIAHGVLDQFVPITSVLSQVLELDRLGYRYRFTVYPFEDHVTWVLEDEFDDPIAHMGTGLRQPDPGHITYSWYPELVRPDLGLGPQQVWWLSNLTADPDLAGRRGAVATVDARSYARPDPTRTIRRRRGVEPDLDLSPGLYTELLWRTGPGVEPMPFLTLKLTGVAGITVDVARAGLASLNTSSIDISTDTETRIELAALPPDVAVLLDGEPAGADVLVPVGRHTIALTAATVPSKEVMAALLRR
;
A
#
# COMPACT_ATOMS: atom_id res chain seq x y z
N MET A 1 -73.64 0.96 9.89
CA MET A 1 -72.52 1.85 10.27
C MET A 1 -73.12 3.11 10.88
N SER A 2 -72.70 3.48 12.08
CA SER A 2 -73.21 4.66 12.79
C SER A 2 -72.73 5.96 12.13
N LEU A 3 -73.52 7.02 12.15
CA LEU A 3 -73.12 8.38 11.71
C LEU A 3 -71.85 8.88 12.43
N ILE A 4 -71.58 8.35 13.64
CA ILE A 4 -70.36 8.60 14.41
C ILE A 4 -69.14 7.91 13.78
N ASP A 5 -69.30 6.73 13.16
CA ASP A 5 -68.20 6.04 12.47
C ASP A 5 -67.79 6.74 11.16
N LEU A 6 -68.73 7.40 10.49
CA LEU A 6 -68.44 8.17 9.26
C LEU A 6 -67.69 9.48 9.59
N ALA A 7 -68.07 10.15 10.68
CA ALA A 7 -67.43 11.40 11.11
C ALA A 7 -66.00 11.20 11.66
N LEU A 8 -65.68 10.01 12.18
CA LEU A 8 -64.35 9.67 12.70
C LEU A 8 -63.42 9.03 11.65
N LEU A 9 -63.92 8.76 10.44
CA LEU A 9 -63.13 8.16 9.36
C LEU A 9 -61.90 8.99 8.95
N PRO A 10 -61.97 10.34 8.83
CA PRO A 10 -60.79 11.16 8.52
C PRO A 10 -59.75 11.15 9.63
N LEU A 11 -60.18 11.10 10.90
CA LEU A 11 -59.30 11.01 12.06
C LEU A 11 -58.64 9.64 12.20
N ARG A 12 -59.33 8.54 11.85
CA ARG A 12 -58.76 7.19 11.83
C ARG A 12 -57.79 6.99 10.66
N ILE A 13 -58.07 7.59 9.49
CA ILE A 13 -57.15 7.60 8.35
C ILE A 13 -55.93 8.47 8.66
N GLY A 14 -56.13 9.66 9.26
CA GLY A 14 -55.04 10.52 9.72
C GLY A 14 -54.17 9.88 10.80
N ARG A 15 -54.77 9.15 11.76
CA ARG A 15 -54.03 8.41 12.80
C ARG A 15 -53.30 7.19 12.23
N ARG A 16 -53.88 6.46 11.27
CA ARG A 16 -53.17 5.36 10.57
C ARG A 16 -52.05 5.88 9.68
N ALA A 17 -52.23 7.00 8.98
CA ALA A 17 -51.16 7.63 8.20
C ALA A 17 -50.06 8.17 9.12
N ALA A 18 -50.41 8.80 10.25
CA ALA A 18 -49.46 9.23 11.26
C ALA A 18 -48.74 8.07 11.95
N ASP A 19 -49.40 6.95 12.27
CA ASP A 19 -48.78 5.73 12.82
C ASP A 19 -47.89 5.03 11.78
N THR A 20 -48.22 5.11 10.49
CA THR A 20 -47.40 4.54 9.39
C THR A 20 -46.16 5.41 9.13
N VAL A 21 -46.28 6.74 9.25
CA VAL A 21 -45.16 7.68 9.16
C VAL A 21 -44.30 7.64 10.43
N LEU A 22 -44.89 7.52 11.63
CA LEU A 22 -44.13 7.33 12.87
C LEU A 22 -43.38 6.00 12.87
N LYS A 23 -44.00 4.89 12.40
CA LYS A 23 -43.31 3.60 12.26
C LYS A 23 -42.24 3.59 11.15
N ALA A 24 -42.36 4.46 10.15
CA ALA A 24 -41.32 4.66 9.14
C ALA A 24 -40.14 5.54 9.64
N VAL A 25 -40.32 6.25 10.76
CA VAL A 25 -39.32 7.20 11.32
C VAL A 25 -38.77 6.73 12.68
N THR A 26 -39.41 5.80 13.38
CA THR A 26 -38.77 5.07 14.48
C THR A 26 -37.97 3.91 13.89
N PRO A 27 -36.63 3.87 14.07
CA PRO A 27 -35.90 2.65 13.81
C PRO A 27 -36.49 1.59 14.75
N GLU A 28 -37.06 0.52 14.20
CA GLU A 28 -37.12 -0.73 14.95
C GLU A 28 -35.72 -0.96 15.51
N SER A 29 -35.64 -1.19 16.81
CA SER A 29 -34.39 -1.42 17.53
C SER A 29 -33.56 -2.42 16.72
N ARG A 30 -32.52 -1.90 16.05
CA ARG A 30 -31.50 -2.75 15.43
C ARG A 30 -31.03 -3.67 16.56
N GLY A 31 -31.17 -4.98 16.38
CA GLY A 31 -30.44 -5.92 17.25
C GLY A 31 -28.98 -5.47 17.31
N PRO A 32 -28.26 -5.73 18.43
CA PRO A 32 -26.90 -5.23 18.60
C PRO A 32 -26.08 -5.58 17.35
N GLN A 33 -25.68 -4.55 16.59
CA GLN A 33 -24.74 -4.75 15.50
C GLN A 33 -23.46 -5.27 16.16
N SER A 34 -22.92 -6.38 15.68
CA SER A 34 -21.61 -6.85 16.11
C SER A 34 -20.62 -5.69 15.96
N GLU A 35 -19.84 -5.45 17.00
CA GLU A 35 -18.82 -4.42 17.00
C GLU A 35 -17.78 -4.75 15.93
N LEU A 36 -17.39 -3.75 15.13
CA LEU A 36 -16.32 -3.90 14.15
C LEU A 36 -15.00 -3.82 14.91
N VAL A 37 -14.31 -4.94 15.03
CA VAL A 37 -13.04 -5.03 15.76
C VAL A 37 -11.92 -4.41 14.92
N VAL A 38 -11.11 -3.58 15.58
CA VAL A 38 -9.91 -2.96 15.02
C VAL A 38 -8.74 -3.30 15.91
N ILE A 39 -7.67 -3.83 15.33
CA ILE A 39 -6.44 -4.27 16.01
C ILE A 39 -5.29 -3.46 15.43
N GLY A 40 -4.60 -2.67 16.27
CA GLY A 40 -3.44 -1.88 15.81
C GLY A 40 -3.76 -0.87 14.69
N GLY A 41 -5.01 -0.36 14.62
CA GLY A 41 -5.45 0.54 13.54
C GLY A 41 -5.90 -0.19 12.26
N MET A 42 -5.91 -1.52 12.25
CA MET A 42 -6.29 -2.37 11.11
C MET A 42 -7.53 -3.21 11.41
N PRO A 43 -8.32 -3.65 10.41
CA PRO A 43 -9.37 -4.64 10.62
C PRO A 43 -8.80 -5.97 11.15
N GLU A 44 -9.54 -6.69 12.01
CA GLU A 44 -9.07 -7.96 12.60
C GLU A 44 -8.75 -9.11 11.61
N GLY A 45 -9.27 -9.05 10.39
CA GLY A 45 -9.05 -10.08 9.35
C GLY A 45 -7.86 -9.82 8.44
N VAL A 46 -7.05 -8.79 8.71
CA VAL A 46 -5.82 -8.55 7.95
C VAL A 46 -4.81 -9.67 8.20
N PRO A 47 -3.90 -9.96 7.25
CA PRO A 47 -2.82 -10.89 7.51
C PRO A 47 -1.85 -10.37 8.59
N ASP A 48 -1.11 -11.27 9.23
CA ASP A 48 -0.14 -10.93 10.27
C ASP A 48 0.87 -9.86 9.82
N ALA A 49 1.24 -9.88 8.54
CA ALA A 49 2.09 -8.87 7.90
C ALA A 49 1.63 -7.43 8.22
N ALA A 50 0.33 -7.16 8.19
CA ALA A 50 -0.22 -5.82 8.39
C ALA A 50 -0.22 -5.38 9.86
N LEU A 51 0.02 -6.29 10.80
CA LEU A 51 0.09 -6.01 12.24
C LEU A 51 1.54 -5.88 12.74
N ARG A 52 2.53 -6.12 11.87
CA ARG A 52 3.95 -6.01 12.24
C ARG A 52 4.34 -4.55 12.42
N PRO A 53 5.05 -4.21 13.52
CA PRO A 53 5.63 -2.88 13.66
C PRO A 53 6.64 -2.63 12.54
N GLU A 54 6.78 -1.37 12.14
CA GLU A 54 7.83 -0.98 11.20
C GLU A 54 9.21 -1.28 11.82
N PRO A 55 10.13 -1.93 11.10
CA PRO A 55 11.48 -2.08 11.58
C PRO A 55 12.22 -0.74 11.63
N GLU A 56 13.08 -0.59 12.63
CA GLU A 56 13.96 0.58 12.72
C GLU A 56 15.14 0.46 11.75
N LEU A 57 15.52 1.58 11.15
CA LEU A 57 16.79 1.71 10.44
C LEU A 57 17.93 1.94 11.44
N PRO A 58 19.09 1.31 11.25
CA PRO A 58 20.26 1.62 12.04
C PRO A 58 20.74 3.06 11.77
N ALA A 59 21.32 3.68 12.78
CA ALA A 59 21.98 4.98 12.70
C ALA A 59 23.49 4.85 12.94
N PRO A 60 24.33 5.73 12.36
CA PRO A 60 25.77 5.73 12.61
C PRO A 60 26.06 5.92 14.09
N GLN A 61 26.93 5.08 14.66
CA GLN A 61 27.19 5.11 16.11
C GLN A 61 27.75 6.47 16.59
N SER A 62 28.48 7.18 15.73
CA SER A 62 29.07 8.48 16.07
C SER A 62 28.10 9.66 15.90
N TRP A 63 26.95 9.47 15.26
CA TRP A 63 25.94 10.52 15.03
C TRP A 63 25.32 10.94 16.37
N PRO A 64 25.47 12.22 16.80
CA PRO A 64 25.07 12.63 18.14
C PRO A 64 23.61 13.13 18.23
N PHE A 65 22.84 13.03 17.14
CA PHE A 65 21.45 13.53 17.06
C PHE A 65 20.46 12.37 16.85
N GLY A 66 19.16 12.68 16.82
CA GLY A 66 18.10 11.71 16.53
C GLY A 66 18.02 11.27 15.06
N GLU A 67 16.98 10.47 14.74
CA GLU A 67 16.62 10.01 13.39
C GLU A 67 15.29 10.64 12.91
N ASP A 68 15.07 11.90 13.26
CA ASP A 68 13.85 12.68 13.02
C ASP A 68 13.62 13.08 11.55
N PHE A 69 13.93 12.18 10.62
CA PHE A 69 13.75 12.39 9.19
C PHE A 69 12.27 12.41 8.80
N PRO A 70 11.84 13.37 7.98
CA PRO A 70 10.48 13.38 7.44
C PRO A 70 10.15 12.08 6.68
N ARG A 71 8.91 11.64 6.80
CA ARG A 71 8.36 10.51 6.04
C ARG A 71 7.91 10.90 4.64
N THR A 72 7.67 12.19 4.40
CA THR A 72 7.34 12.73 3.08
C THR A 72 8.61 13.11 2.33
N CYS A 73 8.83 12.54 1.15
CA CYS A 73 9.95 12.88 0.28
C CYS A 73 9.87 14.33 -0.20
N GLY A 74 11.04 14.95 -0.42
CA GLY A 74 11.14 16.35 -0.83
C GLY A 74 10.74 17.32 0.28
N THR A 75 10.96 16.95 1.55
CA THR A 75 10.69 17.79 2.72
C THR A 75 11.82 17.71 3.75
N GLY A 76 11.91 18.74 4.59
CA GLY A 76 12.90 18.81 5.66
C GLY A 76 12.33 19.41 6.94
N ARG A 77 12.98 19.13 8.07
CA ARG A 77 12.56 19.59 9.40
C ARG A 77 13.74 19.74 10.35
N TYR A 78 13.61 20.58 11.37
CA TYR A 78 14.57 20.69 12.47
C TYR A 78 14.15 19.81 13.65
N ALA A 79 15.11 19.16 14.31
CA ALA A 79 14.91 18.47 15.58
C ALA A 79 16.23 18.32 16.35
N ASP A 80 16.19 18.63 17.65
CA ASP A 80 17.29 18.42 18.62
C ASP A 80 18.70 18.83 18.14
N GLY A 81 18.80 19.95 17.42
CA GLY A 81 20.07 20.50 16.97
C GLY A 81 20.58 19.98 15.62
N ALA A 82 19.74 19.26 14.88
CA ALA A 82 19.98 18.90 13.49
C ALA A 82 18.81 19.29 12.58
N PHE A 83 19.14 19.56 11.32
CA PHE A 83 18.22 19.62 10.20
C PHE A 83 18.23 18.27 9.49
N PHE A 84 17.05 17.73 9.22
CA PHE A 84 16.83 16.44 8.56
C PHE A 84 16.09 16.66 7.24
N TRP A 85 16.56 16.00 6.19
CA TRP A 85 15.97 16.00 4.85
C TRP A 85 15.77 14.58 4.35
N THR A 86 14.63 14.35 3.69
CA THR A 86 14.34 13.09 3.02
C THR A 86 14.16 13.36 1.52
N ASP A 87 14.95 12.67 0.71
CA ASP A 87 14.90 12.77 -0.75
C ASP A 87 13.91 11.77 -1.36
N PHE A 88 13.82 11.77 -2.69
CA PHE A 88 13.05 10.77 -3.42
C PHE A 88 13.90 9.49 -3.58
N LEU A 89 13.24 8.35 -3.70
CA LEU A 89 13.92 7.05 -3.85
C LEU A 89 13.92 6.62 -5.30
N TYR A 90 15.00 5.99 -5.73
CA TYR A 90 15.17 5.47 -7.08
C TYR A 90 15.03 6.55 -8.14
N ASP A 91 15.58 7.74 -7.89
CA ASP A 91 15.43 8.91 -8.78
C ASP A 91 16.77 9.44 -9.31
N ASP A 92 17.83 8.65 -9.12
CA ASP A 92 19.23 8.94 -9.45
C ASP A 92 19.58 8.71 -10.92
N HIS A 93 18.80 9.34 -11.80
CA HIS A 93 18.88 9.15 -13.26
C HIS A 93 19.59 10.28 -14.01
N GLY A 94 20.12 11.27 -13.31
CA GLY A 94 20.93 12.34 -13.87
C GLY A 94 20.22 13.22 -14.88
N ALA A 95 20.97 13.78 -15.83
CA ALA A 95 20.45 14.67 -16.87
C ALA A 95 19.65 13.94 -17.95
N THR A 96 18.81 14.68 -18.69
CA THR A 96 18.15 14.20 -19.91
C THR A 96 19.14 14.20 -21.09
N GLY A 97 19.76 13.05 -21.34
CA GLY A 97 20.77 12.87 -22.39
C GLY A 97 20.30 12.00 -23.55
N LEU A 98 20.93 10.84 -23.70
CA LEU A 98 20.67 9.83 -24.74
C LEU A 98 20.13 8.56 -24.08
N LEU A 99 18.93 8.14 -24.46
CA LEU A 99 18.34 6.91 -23.94
C LEU A 99 19.09 5.69 -24.51
N VAL A 100 19.95 5.07 -23.70
CA VAL A 100 20.71 3.87 -24.05
C VAL A 100 20.09 2.58 -23.52
N ASP A 101 19.43 2.67 -22.37
CA ASP A 101 18.61 1.64 -21.72
C ASP A 101 17.58 2.37 -20.83
N ILE A 102 16.56 1.69 -20.33
CA ILE A 102 15.64 2.26 -19.34
C ILE A 102 16.29 2.10 -17.95
N PRO A 103 16.67 3.19 -17.25
CA PRO A 103 17.46 3.10 -16.02
C PRO A 103 16.82 2.23 -14.93
N THR A 104 15.49 2.27 -14.83
CA THR A 104 14.70 1.49 -13.88
C THR A 104 14.31 0.10 -14.39
N GLY A 105 14.65 -0.28 -15.62
CA GLY A 105 14.31 -1.57 -16.23
C GLY A 105 12.82 -1.82 -16.54
N GLY A 106 11.91 -0.90 -16.19
CA GLY A 106 10.47 -0.98 -16.46
C GLY A 106 10.05 -0.37 -17.81
N LEU A 107 8.73 -0.19 -18.05
CA LEU A 107 8.24 0.51 -19.25
C LEU A 107 8.04 2.02 -19.06
N VAL A 108 8.04 2.50 -17.82
CA VAL A 108 7.93 3.94 -17.53
C VAL A 108 9.33 4.52 -17.34
N PRO A 109 9.82 5.31 -18.31
CA PRO A 109 11.15 5.86 -18.21
C PRO A 109 11.17 7.02 -17.20
N PRO A 110 12.24 7.12 -16.40
CA PRO A 110 12.58 8.37 -15.73
C PRO A 110 12.86 9.50 -16.73
N ARG A 111 12.99 10.73 -16.22
CA ARG A 111 13.33 11.90 -17.05
C ARG A 111 14.82 11.99 -17.30
N GLY A 112 15.62 11.60 -16.32
CA GLY A 112 17.05 11.37 -16.49
C GLY A 112 17.32 10.13 -17.35
N THR A 113 18.44 10.10 -18.08
CA THR A 113 18.80 8.97 -18.95
C THR A 113 20.06 8.24 -18.52
N TYR A 114 20.63 8.60 -17.37
CA TYR A 114 21.89 8.02 -16.92
C TYR A 114 21.67 6.59 -16.45
N VAL A 115 22.60 5.71 -16.82
CA VAL A 115 22.58 4.31 -16.40
C VAL A 115 23.89 3.93 -15.73
N TYR A 116 23.78 3.07 -14.73
CA TYR A 116 24.93 2.59 -13.97
C TYR A 116 25.76 1.56 -14.74
N PRO A 117 27.08 1.48 -14.50
CA PRO A 117 27.83 0.27 -14.84
C PRO A 117 27.25 -0.94 -14.11
N ASP A 118 27.34 -2.12 -14.73
CA ASP A 118 27.10 -3.38 -14.03
C ASP A 118 28.08 -3.52 -12.85
N GLY A 119 27.59 -4.03 -11.72
CA GLY A 119 28.41 -4.24 -10.52
C GLY A 119 27.78 -3.63 -9.26
N PRO A 120 28.61 -3.22 -8.28
CA PRO A 120 28.14 -2.89 -6.93
C PRO A 120 27.34 -1.59 -6.84
N ALA A 121 27.28 -0.77 -7.90
CA ALA A 121 26.35 0.35 -7.96
C ALA A 121 24.88 -0.10 -8.04
N ALA A 122 24.64 -1.35 -8.46
CA ALA A 122 23.32 -2.01 -8.43
C ALA A 122 22.15 -1.14 -8.94
N ARG A 123 22.41 -0.29 -9.94
CA ARG A 123 21.44 0.62 -10.57
C ARG A 123 20.77 1.62 -9.60
N ASN A 124 21.39 1.94 -8.47
CA ASN A 124 20.87 2.90 -7.48
C ASN A 124 21.98 3.48 -6.59
N GLY A 125 23.24 3.40 -7.06
CA GLY A 125 24.43 3.55 -6.21
C GLY A 125 24.78 4.98 -5.85
N ALA A 126 24.05 5.96 -6.38
CA ALA A 126 24.20 7.38 -6.05
C ALA A 126 22.87 8.04 -5.63
N ASP A 127 21.83 7.24 -5.37
CA ASP A 127 20.53 7.65 -4.83
C ASP A 127 20.67 8.12 -3.38
N ILE A 128 20.61 9.43 -3.16
CA ILE A 128 20.53 9.99 -1.81
C ILE A 128 19.18 9.59 -1.26
N PHE A 129 19.16 8.83 -0.17
CA PHE A 129 17.90 8.55 0.53
C PHE A 129 17.56 9.70 1.49
N ARG A 130 18.52 10.06 2.35
CA ARG A 130 18.33 11.10 3.38
C ARG A 130 19.60 11.90 3.56
N ALA A 131 19.47 13.14 4.03
CA ALA A 131 20.60 13.98 4.39
C ALA A 131 20.33 14.72 5.71
N ALA A 132 21.36 14.87 6.55
CA ALA A 132 21.23 15.61 7.80
C ALA A 132 22.42 16.54 8.05
N ILE A 133 22.14 17.70 8.64
CA ILE A 133 23.14 18.70 9.02
C ILE A 133 22.94 19.04 10.49
N GLY A 134 23.95 18.82 11.31
CA GLY A 134 23.88 18.97 12.76
C GLY A 134 24.88 19.96 13.32
N LEU A 135 24.59 20.51 14.50
CA LEU A 135 25.48 21.42 15.22
C LEU A 135 25.77 20.91 16.63
N THR A 136 27.06 20.80 16.97
CA THR A 136 27.52 20.66 18.37
C THR A 136 28.39 21.86 18.75
N ASP A 137 28.77 21.94 20.03
CA ASP A 137 29.63 23.03 20.52
C ASP A 137 30.95 23.17 19.75
N THR A 138 31.44 22.08 19.16
CA THR A 138 32.77 22.01 18.54
C THR A 138 32.76 21.78 17.04
N HIS A 139 31.70 21.20 16.47
CA HIS A 139 31.66 20.78 15.06
C HIS A 139 30.30 21.06 14.41
N THR A 140 30.32 21.24 13.10
CA THR A 140 29.17 20.95 12.24
C THR A 140 29.28 19.52 11.71
N TRP A 141 28.15 18.85 11.60
CA TRP A 141 28.05 17.45 11.19
C TRP A 141 27.26 17.35 9.90
N TRP A 142 27.73 16.56 8.96
CA TRP A 142 27.14 16.42 7.63
C TRP A 142 26.99 14.94 7.32
N ARG A 143 25.76 14.52 7.03
CA ARG A 143 25.42 13.12 6.83
C ARG A 143 24.64 12.93 5.54
N VAL A 144 24.95 11.86 4.82
CA VAL A 144 24.19 11.37 3.66
C VAL A 144 23.97 9.88 3.83
N ASP A 145 22.72 9.45 3.72
CA ASP A 145 22.31 8.05 3.77
C ASP A 145 21.96 7.57 2.37
N TRP A 146 22.34 6.33 2.06
CA TRP A 146 22.10 5.69 0.77
C TRP A 146 21.09 4.56 0.92
N ASN A 147 20.13 4.45 0.00
CA ASN A 147 19.30 3.24 -0.05
C ASN A 147 20.14 2.03 -0.51
N THR A 148 21.15 2.25 -1.36
CA THR A 148 22.05 1.23 -1.89
C THR A 148 23.51 1.59 -1.61
N LEU A 149 24.19 0.78 -0.80
CA LEU A 149 25.62 0.89 -0.49
C LEU A 149 26.23 -0.51 -0.37
N ILE A 150 26.37 -1.21 -1.50
CA ILE A 150 27.03 -2.52 -1.54
C ILE A 150 28.54 -2.37 -1.41
N ASP A 151 29.11 -1.36 -2.07
CA ASP A 151 30.53 -1.02 -2.02
C ASP A 151 30.66 0.48 -1.73
N PRO A 152 31.36 0.86 -0.65
CA PRO A 152 31.48 2.25 -0.27
C PRO A 152 32.32 3.08 -1.25
N SER A 153 33.14 2.46 -2.11
CA SER A 153 33.88 3.19 -3.14
C SER A 153 33.01 3.74 -4.27
N ILE A 154 31.70 3.42 -4.28
CA ILE A 154 30.80 3.77 -5.37
C ILE A 154 30.26 5.20 -5.27
N PRO A 155 29.55 5.62 -4.22
CA PRO A 155 29.02 6.97 -4.19
C PRO A 155 30.08 8.01 -3.81
N VAL A 156 29.89 9.21 -4.35
CA VAL A 156 30.49 10.46 -3.83
C VAL A 156 29.38 11.47 -3.61
N ALA A 157 29.45 12.20 -2.51
CA ALA A 157 28.54 13.28 -2.17
C ALA A 157 29.30 14.61 -2.11
N LEU A 158 28.68 15.67 -2.62
CA LEU A 158 29.24 17.02 -2.60
C LEU A 158 28.20 18.00 -2.08
N PHE A 159 28.43 18.52 -0.87
CA PHE A 159 27.70 19.68 -0.39
C PHE A 159 28.37 20.95 -0.92
N THR A 160 27.57 21.94 -1.30
CA THR A 160 28.04 23.31 -1.52
C THR A 160 27.21 24.27 -0.70
N PHE A 161 27.82 25.36 -0.25
CA PHE A 161 27.11 26.35 0.53
C PHE A 161 27.61 27.76 0.28
N ASP A 162 26.68 28.69 0.43
CA ASP A 162 26.90 30.13 0.51
C ASP A 162 26.77 30.54 1.99
N THR A 163 27.88 31.00 2.57
CA THR A 163 27.94 31.43 3.97
C THR A 163 27.59 32.91 4.16
N GLY A 164 27.38 33.65 3.07
CA GLY A 164 27.20 35.11 3.10
C GLY A 164 28.50 35.89 3.41
N ALA A 165 29.64 35.21 3.57
CA ALA A 165 30.93 35.84 3.72
C ALA A 165 31.38 36.40 2.36
N ALA A 166 31.43 37.73 2.23
CA ALA A 166 32.18 38.33 1.12
C ALA A 166 33.63 37.79 1.17
N PRO A 167 34.25 37.42 0.03
CA PRO A 167 35.59 36.84 0.03
C PRO A 167 36.55 37.72 0.85
N ALA A 168 37.21 37.10 1.83
CA ALA A 168 38.04 37.81 2.81
C ALA A 168 39.10 38.65 2.10
N ALA A 169 38.89 39.97 2.06
CA ALA A 169 39.80 40.91 1.43
C ALA A 169 41.10 41.00 2.23
N THR A 170 42.09 40.18 1.88
CA THR A 170 43.47 40.36 2.32
C THR A 170 44.21 41.16 1.25
N SER A 171 44.13 42.49 1.37
CA SER A 171 44.79 43.53 0.55
C SER A 171 44.05 44.04 -0.70
N ASP A 172 44.17 45.36 -0.92
CA ASP A 172 43.50 46.17 -1.93
C ASP A 172 43.97 45.91 -3.39
N THR A 173 44.77 44.85 -3.60
CA THR A 173 45.38 44.52 -4.91
C THR A 173 44.85 43.25 -5.58
N ASP A 174 43.93 42.50 -4.96
CA ASP A 174 43.48 41.19 -5.48
C ASP A 174 41.97 41.12 -5.81
N ARG A 175 41.40 42.22 -6.30
CA ARG A 175 39.97 42.34 -6.69
C ARG A 175 39.58 41.61 -7.99
N THR A 176 40.07 40.39 -8.23
CA THR A 176 39.75 39.67 -9.48
C THR A 176 39.14 38.28 -9.34
N ALA A 177 39.01 37.70 -8.14
CA ALA A 177 38.25 36.46 -7.98
C ALA A 177 36.76 36.77 -7.81
N ALA A 178 36.00 36.72 -8.90
CA ALA A 178 34.54 36.74 -8.85
C ALA A 178 34.03 35.51 -8.06
N PRO A 179 32.88 35.60 -7.36
CA PRO A 179 32.23 34.42 -6.80
C PRO A 179 32.07 33.38 -7.90
N THR A 180 32.63 32.20 -7.68
CA THR A 180 32.52 31.08 -8.62
C THR A 180 31.16 30.44 -8.44
N SER A 181 30.50 30.12 -9.54
CA SER A 181 29.28 29.31 -9.52
C SER A 181 29.57 27.85 -9.82
N GLU A 182 30.80 27.50 -10.21
CA GLU A 182 31.17 26.14 -10.60
C GLU A 182 31.43 25.26 -9.39
N TRP A 183 30.80 24.09 -9.38
CA TRP A 183 31.05 23.09 -8.35
C TRP A 183 32.40 22.40 -8.59
N PRO A 184 33.20 22.15 -7.55
CA PRO A 184 34.51 21.52 -7.69
C PRO A 184 34.40 20.01 -7.98
N ALA A 185 35.55 19.34 -7.97
CA ALA A 185 35.66 17.87 -7.98
C ALA A 185 35.01 17.18 -9.20
N GLY A 186 34.90 17.88 -10.33
CA GLY A 186 34.41 17.30 -11.58
C GLY A 186 32.91 17.04 -11.63
N ALA A 187 32.11 17.66 -10.73
CA ALA A 187 30.66 17.50 -10.71
C ALA A 187 29.99 17.98 -12.02
N GLY A 188 30.53 19.05 -12.61
CA GLY A 188 30.06 19.58 -13.90
C GLY A 188 28.74 20.36 -13.83
N VAL A 189 28.35 20.81 -12.64
CA VAL A 189 27.17 21.66 -12.40
C VAL A 189 27.58 23.02 -11.84
N THR A 190 26.64 23.96 -11.87
CA THR A 190 26.79 25.30 -11.32
C THR A 190 25.67 25.65 -10.36
N SER A 191 25.93 26.55 -9.41
CA SER A 191 24.90 27.23 -8.64
C SER A 191 25.37 28.61 -8.18
N ALA A 192 24.50 29.61 -8.26
CA ALA A 192 24.83 30.96 -7.86
C ALA A 192 25.13 31.08 -6.35
N GLY A 193 26.16 31.86 -6.02
CA GLY A 193 26.45 32.33 -4.66
C GLY A 193 27.37 31.44 -3.82
N ILE A 194 27.77 30.26 -4.30
CA ILE A 194 28.60 29.35 -3.49
C ILE A 194 30.00 29.91 -3.20
N ASP A 195 30.47 29.71 -1.98
CA ASP A 195 31.82 30.10 -1.55
C ASP A 195 32.64 28.91 -1.03
N THR A 196 31.96 27.83 -0.61
CA THR A 196 32.57 26.67 0.03
C THR A 196 31.91 25.38 -0.44
N ALA A 197 32.68 24.29 -0.46
CA ALA A 197 32.17 22.94 -0.72
C ALA A 197 32.72 21.91 0.26
N LEU A 198 31.96 20.85 0.52
CA LEU A 198 32.38 19.70 1.32
C LEU A 198 32.15 18.43 0.51
N LEU A 199 33.24 17.83 0.06
CA LEU A 199 33.24 16.56 -0.65
C LEU A 199 33.37 15.42 0.37
N ILE A 200 32.55 14.38 0.23
CA ILE A 200 32.55 13.19 1.08
C ILE A 200 32.55 11.94 0.19
N SER A 201 33.51 11.05 0.40
CA SER A 201 33.60 9.74 -0.25
C SER A 201 34.14 8.71 0.76
N ALA A 202 34.22 7.45 0.36
CA ALA A 202 34.84 6.43 1.19
C ALA A 202 36.34 6.61 1.43
N THR A 203 37.04 7.43 0.64
CA THR A 203 38.47 7.68 0.83
C THR A 203 38.74 8.89 1.72
N GLY A 204 37.75 9.75 1.95
CA GLY A 204 37.92 10.95 2.77
C GLY A 204 36.77 11.95 2.69
N ALA A 205 36.79 12.92 3.59
CA ALA A 205 36.08 14.17 3.43
C ALA A 205 37.02 15.37 3.42
N ARG A 206 36.68 16.40 2.64
CA ARG A 206 37.48 17.62 2.50
C ARG A 206 36.60 18.85 2.34
N LEU A 207 36.94 19.90 3.07
CA LEU A 207 36.37 21.23 2.92
C LEU A 207 37.18 22.01 1.88
N ILE A 208 36.52 22.59 0.89
CA ILE A 208 37.12 23.29 -0.24
C ILE A 208 36.65 24.74 -0.21
N ASP A 209 37.58 25.67 -0.07
CA ASP A 209 37.34 27.09 -0.25
C ASP A 209 37.39 27.39 -1.76
N LEU A 210 36.27 27.84 -2.33
CA LEU A 210 36.14 27.98 -3.78
C LEU A 210 36.83 29.23 -4.34
N ALA A 211 37.09 30.22 -3.50
CA ALA A 211 37.81 31.43 -3.90
C ALA A 211 39.33 31.16 -4.04
N THR A 212 39.90 30.42 -3.10
CA THR A 212 41.33 30.07 -3.04
C THR A 212 41.66 28.73 -3.68
N GLN A 213 40.65 27.89 -3.93
CA GLN A 213 40.77 26.49 -4.34
C GLN A 213 41.56 25.63 -3.34
N SER A 214 41.67 26.09 -2.09
CA SER A 214 42.34 25.34 -1.03
C SER A 214 41.44 24.23 -0.50
N SER A 215 42.03 23.05 -0.27
CA SER A 215 41.31 21.87 0.22
C SER A 215 41.89 21.42 1.55
N THR A 216 41.04 21.36 2.58
CA THR A 216 41.41 20.97 3.95
C THR A 216 40.72 19.65 4.31
N PRO A 217 41.46 18.57 4.61
CA PRO A 217 40.87 17.33 5.09
C PRO A 217 40.11 17.53 6.40
N VAL A 218 38.96 16.86 6.52
CA VAL A 218 38.17 16.83 7.76
C VAL A 218 37.92 15.39 8.19
N GLU A 219 37.48 15.19 9.43
CA GLU A 219 37.14 13.85 9.92
C GLU A 219 35.94 13.32 9.13
N HIS A 220 36.00 12.04 8.75
CA HIS A 220 34.93 11.37 8.03
C HIS A 220 34.76 9.94 8.53
N GLU A 221 33.57 9.39 8.29
CA GLU A 221 33.22 8.03 8.65
C GLU A 221 32.30 7.43 7.58
N VAL A 222 32.51 6.15 7.29
CA VAL A 222 31.58 5.35 6.48
C VAL A 222 31.03 4.24 7.38
N ASP A 223 29.72 4.29 7.59
CA ASP A 223 29.01 3.26 8.34
C ASP A 223 28.20 2.41 7.37
N MET A 224 28.66 1.18 7.13
CA MET A 224 28.01 0.25 6.20
C MET A 224 26.69 -0.31 6.73
N GLN A 225 26.48 -0.32 8.05
CA GLN A 225 25.27 -0.87 8.66
C GLN A 225 24.09 0.08 8.43
N SER A 226 24.30 1.38 8.66
CA SER A 226 23.37 2.49 8.40
C SER A 226 23.45 3.06 6.99
N ARG A 227 24.35 2.53 6.15
CA ARG A 227 24.59 2.99 4.77
C ARG A 227 24.81 4.50 4.71
N SER A 228 25.64 5.01 5.61
CA SER A 228 25.78 6.44 5.84
C SER A 228 27.23 6.89 5.65
N PHE A 229 27.39 8.04 5.01
CA PHE A 229 28.65 8.78 5.01
C PHE A 229 28.50 9.99 5.93
N LEU A 230 29.49 10.20 6.80
CA LEU A 230 29.55 11.35 7.70
C LEU A 230 30.82 12.14 7.51
N ALA A 231 30.71 13.46 7.67
CA ALA A 231 31.84 14.37 7.83
C ALA A 231 31.63 15.29 9.03
N LYS A 232 32.71 15.55 9.77
CA LYS A 232 32.72 16.43 10.95
C LYS A 232 33.66 17.59 10.66
N VAL A 233 33.09 18.79 10.53
CA VAL A 233 33.86 20.00 10.24
C VAL A 233 34.02 20.79 11.55
N PRO A 234 35.25 20.95 12.06
CA PRO A 234 35.50 21.80 13.22
C PRO A 234 34.97 23.21 12.97
N ARG A 235 34.31 23.82 13.96
CA ARG A 235 33.77 25.18 13.84
C ARG A 235 34.85 26.24 13.59
N SER A 236 36.11 25.92 13.91
CA SER A 236 37.27 26.77 13.59
C SER A 236 37.61 26.83 12.10
N LEU A 237 37.11 25.90 11.28
CA LEU A 237 37.32 25.87 9.83
C LEU A 237 36.15 26.51 9.07
N ALA A 238 34.93 26.38 9.58
CA ALA A 238 33.74 27.01 9.03
C ALA A 238 32.82 27.38 10.20
N GLU A 239 32.72 28.69 10.48
CA GLU A 239 31.96 29.20 11.63
C GLU A 239 30.46 29.25 11.30
N PRO A 240 29.61 28.43 11.95
CA PRO A 240 28.21 28.29 11.60
C PRO A 240 27.38 29.45 12.17
N GLU A 241 27.33 30.56 11.44
CA GLU A 241 26.56 31.75 11.82
C GLU A 241 25.54 32.15 10.75
N GLY A 242 24.45 32.77 11.20
CA GLY A 242 23.41 33.31 10.32
C GLY A 242 22.63 32.24 9.58
N THR A 243 22.39 32.48 8.29
CA THR A 243 21.66 31.55 7.42
C THR A 243 22.53 31.21 6.23
N TRP A 244 22.74 29.92 6.01
CA TRP A 244 23.46 29.42 4.83
C TRP A 244 22.48 28.91 3.80
N THR A 245 22.83 29.08 2.53
CA THR A 245 22.14 28.38 1.44
C THR A 245 22.93 27.11 1.13
N VAL A 246 22.36 25.95 1.40
CA VAL A 246 23.04 24.65 1.27
C VAL A 246 22.45 23.85 0.12
N ARG A 247 23.33 23.18 -0.64
CA ARG A 247 22.98 22.27 -1.75
C ARG A 247 23.74 20.96 -1.60
N LEU A 248 23.23 19.90 -2.21
CA LEU A 248 23.85 18.57 -2.17
C LEU A 248 23.60 17.84 -3.49
N ALA A 249 24.65 17.27 -4.06
CA ALA A 249 24.57 16.38 -5.21
C ALA A 249 25.38 15.10 -4.97
N ALA A 250 24.97 14.03 -5.64
CA ALA A 250 25.63 12.74 -5.60
C ALA A 250 25.86 12.15 -7.00
N GLY A 251 26.89 11.31 -7.09
CA GLY A 251 27.24 10.58 -8.30
C GLY A 251 28.20 9.45 -7.98
N LEU A 252 28.83 8.91 -9.01
CA LEU A 252 29.83 7.87 -8.84
C LEU A 252 31.18 8.50 -8.52
N ALA A 253 31.92 7.95 -7.55
CA ALA A 253 33.27 8.36 -7.23
C ALA A 253 34.24 7.92 -8.34
N ASN A 254 35.22 8.77 -8.65
CA ASN A 254 36.35 8.41 -9.48
C ASN A 254 37.28 7.41 -8.76
N ASP A 255 38.24 6.81 -9.47
CA ASP A 255 39.16 5.81 -8.90
C ASP A 255 39.98 6.33 -7.70
N ALA A 256 40.20 7.65 -7.61
CA ALA A 256 40.91 8.28 -6.50
C ALA A 256 40.00 8.57 -5.29
N GLY A 257 38.68 8.50 -5.47
CA GLY A 257 37.67 8.91 -4.49
C GLY A 257 37.71 10.42 -4.17
N ASP A 258 38.32 11.24 -5.03
CA ASP A 258 38.48 12.68 -4.81
C ASP A 258 37.61 13.57 -5.70
N GLY A 259 36.70 12.94 -6.44
CA GLY A 259 35.69 13.62 -7.25
C GLY A 259 34.77 12.67 -7.96
N PHE A 260 33.93 13.23 -8.83
CA PHE A 260 32.96 12.51 -9.63
C PHE A 260 33.64 11.80 -10.80
N ALA A 261 33.25 10.56 -11.06
CA ALA A 261 33.60 9.82 -12.25
C ALA A 261 32.81 10.31 -13.45
N ASP A 262 33.43 10.30 -14.62
CA ASP A 262 32.77 10.70 -15.86
C ASP A 262 31.58 9.79 -16.18
N VAL A 263 30.47 10.40 -16.63
CA VAL A 263 29.34 9.69 -17.24
C VAL A 263 29.54 9.71 -18.76
N PRO A 264 29.99 8.59 -19.36
CA PRO A 264 30.22 8.57 -20.80
C PRO A 264 28.90 8.55 -21.58
N VAL A 265 28.97 8.87 -22.87
CA VAL A 265 27.83 8.77 -23.80
C VAL A 265 27.18 7.38 -23.82
N GLY A 266 28.00 6.33 -23.68
CA GLY A 266 27.51 4.95 -23.58
C GLY A 266 26.69 4.64 -22.32
N ARG A 267 26.64 5.56 -21.36
CA ARG A 267 25.83 5.51 -20.13
C ARG A 267 24.77 6.62 -20.08
N GLY A 268 24.47 7.23 -21.21
CA GLY A 268 23.33 8.10 -21.39
C GLY A 268 23.59 9.60 -21.27
N ALA A 269 24.80 10.05 -20.95
CA ALA A 269 25.12 11.48 -21.00
C ALA A 269 25.33 11.99 -22.43
N ARG A 270 25.10 13.29 -22.65
CA ARG A 270 25.57 14.04 -23.83
C ARG A 270 26.91 14.70 -23.53
N PRO A 271 27.72 15.02 -24.56
CA PRO A 271 28.94 15.78 -24.36
C PRO A 271 28.68 17.09 -23.59
N GLY A 272 29.38 17.29 -22.47
CA GLY A 272 29.27 18.49 -21.62
C GLY A 272 28.19 18.44 -20.55
N GLN A 273 27.41 17.35 -20.45
CA GLN A 273 26.49 17.16 -19.32
C GLN A 273 27.24 16.77 -18.04
N PRO A 274 26.67 17.06 -16.85
CA PRO A 274 27.33 16.84 -15.57
C PRO A 274 27.52 15.37 -15.24
N ASN A 275 28.39 15.11 -14.26
CA ASN A 275 28.68 13.78 -13.73
C ASN A 275 27.80 13.41 -12.51
N VAL A 276 26.69 14.12 -12.33
CA VAL A 276 25.76 14.00 -11.21
C VAL A 276 24.58 13.10 -11.60
N TYR A 277 24.23 12.19 -10.71
CA TYR A 277 23.09 11.28 -10.87
C TYR A 277 21.87 11.75 -10.06
N ASN A 278 22.07 12.35 -8.89
CA ASN A 278 20.99 12.79 -8.00
C ASN A 278 21.36 14.11 -7.30
N VAL A 279 20.36 14.95 -7.04
CA VAL A 279 20.46 16.25 -6.40
C VAL A 279 19.42 16.33 -5.30
N ALA A 280 19.83 16.61 -4.07
CA ALA A 280 18.90 16.72 -2.95
C ALA A 280 18.37 18.16 -2.79
N PHE A 281 17.53 18.37 -1.76
CA PHE A 281 16.87 19.65 -1.45
C PHE A 281 15.89 20.13 -2.55
N ARG A 282 15.41 19.20 -3.38
CA ARG A 282 14.28 19.39 -4.28
C ARG A 282 12.97 19.20 -3.54
N THR A 283 12.17 20.25 -3.46
CA THR A 283 10.88 20.15 -2.78
C THR A 283 9.85 19.39 -3.62
N HIS A 284 8.86 18.77 -2.96
CA HIS A 284 7.72 18.17 -3.67
C HIS A 284 6.97 19.15 -4.60
N GLN A 285 7.08 20.47 -4.37
CA GLN A 285 6.45 21.49 -5.22
C GLN A 285 7.22 21.71 -6.52
N GLN A 286 8.54 21.50 -6.50
CA GLN A 286 9.40 21.56 -7.68
C GLN A 286 9.19 20.30 -8.54
N GLU A 287 9.11 19.13 -7.90
CA GLU A 287 8.85 17.85 -8.57
C GLU A 287 7.35 17.57 -8.72
N LYS A 288 6.71 18.31 -9.63
CA LYS A 288 5.28 18.09 -9.94
C LYS A 288 5.06 16.68 -10.48
N ALA A 289 3.97 16.04 -10.03
CA ALA A 289 3.71 14.64 -10.35
C ALA A 289 3.36 14.37 -11.82
N HIS A 290 2.71 15.30 -12.53
CA HIS A 290 2.26 15.07 -13.91
C HIS A 290 3.44 14.75 -14.84
N LEU A 291 3.37 13.60 -15.49
CA LEU A 291 4.39 12.95 -16.32
C LEU A 291 5.73 12.71 -15.59
N ASN A 292 5.71 12.61 -14.26
CA ASN A 292 6.89 12.49 -13.42
C ASN A 292 6.73 11.32 -12.43
N PHE A 293 7.08 10.12 -12.90
CA PHE A 293 6.82 8.90 -12.14
C PHE A 293 7.84 8.64 -11.02
N TRP A 294 9.05 9.18 -11.15
CA TRP A 294 10.15 9.00 -10.20
C TRP A 294 10.46 10.27 -9.40
N SER A 295 9.74 11.36 -9.64
CA SER A 295 10.03 12.68 -9.03
C SER A 295 11.42 13.20 -9.41
N ASP A 296 11.83 13.00 -10.67
CA ASP A 296 13.16 13.35 -11.20
C ASP A 296 13.10 14.34 -12.38
N GLN A 297 11.93 14.92 -12.68
CA GLN A 297 11.75 15.81 -13.82
C GLN A 297 12.50 17.12 -13.67
N ALA A 298 12.27 17.85 -12.58
CA ALA A 298 12.92 19.14 -12.38
C ALA A 298 14.43 18.95 -12.24
N GLN A 299 14.86 17.88 -11.57
CA GLN A 299 16.26 17.46 -11.52
C GLN A 299 16.86 17.27 -12.91
N ALA A 300 16.25 16.44 -13.74
CA ALA A 300 16.80 16.10 -15.05
C ALA A 300 16.88 17.34 -15.96
N GLU A 301 15.91 18.26 -15.86
CA GLU A 301 15.92 19.55 -16.54
C GLU A 301 17.09 20.43 -16.07
N ALA A 302 17.22 20.68 -14.77
CA ALA A 302 18.30 21.48 -14.18
C ALA A 302 19.71 20.90 -14.46
N LEU A 303 19.86 19.57 -14.36
CA LEU A 303 21.13 18.90 -14.70
C LEU A 303 21.45 18.97 -16.19
N SER A 304 20.43 18.99 -17.06
CA SER A 304 20.64 19.19 -18.50
C SER A 304 21.13 20.60 -18.83
N ASP A 305 20.63 21.59 -18.08
CA ASP A 305 21.06 22.99 -18.19
C ASP A 305 22.39 23.27 -17.47
N GLY A 306 22.77 22.40 -16.52
CA GLY A 306 24.00 22.52 -15.73
C GLY A 306 23.89 23.52 -14.59
N ASP A 307 22.69 23.98 -14.23
CA ASP A 307 22.42 24.93 -13.15
C ASP A 307 21.46 24.31 -12.13
N VAL A 308 21.94 24.07 -10.92
CA VAL A 308 21.17 23.51 -9.78
C VAL A 308 20.88 24.57 -8.71
N THR A 309 20.94 25.86 -9.06
CA THR A 309 20.75 26.97 -8.12
C THR A 309 19.46 26.86 -7.32
N GLU A 310 18.37 26.44 -7.94
CA GLU A 310 17.04 26.36 -7.32
C GLU A 310 16.89 25.25 -6.27
N PHE A 311 17.75 24.24 -6.28
CA PHE A 311 17.69 23.11 -5.35
C PHE A 311 18.58 23.39 -4.16
N SER A 312 17.99 24.00 -3.14
CA SER A 312 18.70 24.43 -1.94
C SER A 312 17.80 24.48 -0.72
N VAL A 313 18.43 24.38 0.45
CA VAL A 313 17.78 24.67 1.73
C VAL A 313 18.43 25.88 2.38
N LEU A 314 17.60 26.71 3.02
CA LEU A 314 18.07 27.77 3.91
C LEU A 314 18.26 27.19 5.31
N LEU A 315 19.51 26.97 5.70
CA LEU A 315 19.89 26.43 6.99
C LEU A 315 20.11 27.57 7.98
N VAL A 316 19.24 27.69 8.98
CA VAL A 316 19.32 28.74 10.01
C VAL A 316 20.06 28.19 11.23
N TRP A 317 21.32 28.57 11.42
CA TRP A 317 22.18 27.99 12.46
C TRP A 317 21.67 28.21 13.88
N ASP A 318 21.03 29.35 14.14
CA ASP A 318 20.40 29.64 15.43
C ASP A 318 19.35 28.59 15.80
N GLN A 319 18.59 28.05 14.83
CA GLN A 319 17.61 26.99 15.10
C GLN A 319 18.28 25.68 15.54
N LEU A 320 19.45 25.36 14.99
CA LEU A 320 20.22 24.20 15.44
C LEU A 320 20.84 24.44 16.82
N ALA A 321 21.39 25.64 17.07
CA ALA A 321 21.97 26.00 18.35
C ALA A 321 20.94 26.00 19.48
N GLU A 322 19.73 26.48 19.20
CA GLU A 322 18.58 26.47 20.11
C GLU A 322 17.91 25.09 20.23
N ARG A 323 18.33 24.11 19.41
CA ARG A 323 17.73 22.78 19.32
C ARG A 323 16.23 22.83 19.04
N ALA A 324 15.83 23.71 18.14
CA ALA A 324 14.44 23.85 17.73
C ALA A 324 13.92 22.55 17.12
N THR A 325 12.64 22.26 17.39
CA THR A 325 11.91 21.15 16.77
C THR A 325 10.73 21.71 15.98
N THR A 326 10.68 21.38 14.69
CA THR A 326 9.52 21.68 13.82
C THR A 326 8.65 20.43 13.65
N GLU A 327 7.35 20.62 13.40
CA GLU A 327 6.43 19.52 13.19
C GLU A 327 6.77 18.69 11.95
N GLU A 328 6.29 17.44 11.91
CA GLU A 328 6.39 16.57 10.75
C GLU A 328 5.69 17.20 9.54
N PRO A 329 6.38 17.37 8.39
CA PRO A 329 5.76 17.92 7.20
C PRO A 329 4.64 17.00 6.65
N ILE A 330 3.41 17.51 6.69
CA ILE A 330 2.24 16.89 6.06
C ILE A 330 1.90 17.65 4.77
N VAL A 331 1.98 16.96 3.64
CA VAL A 331 1.64 17.50 2.32
C VAL A 331 0.21 17.09 1.97
N ARG A 332 -0.65 18.08 1.74
CA ARG A 332 -1.99 17.86 1.16
C ARG A 332 -1.89 17.79 -0.36
N GLY A 333 -2.82 17.08 -0.99
CA GLY A 333 -2.69 16.64 -2.37
C GLY A 333 -1.73 15.46 -2.49
N THR A 334 -1.18 15.26 -3.68
CA THR A 334 -0.26 14.16 -3.97
C THR A 334 1.12 14.39 -3.38
N SER A 335 1.70 13.37 -2.76
CA SER A 335 3.12 13.31 -2.39
C SER A 335 3.63 11.86 -2.39
N THR A 336 4.95 11.71 -2.38
CA THR A 336 5.61 10.41 -2.19
C THR A 336 6.07 10.30 -0.74
N ARG A 337 5.85 9.14 -0.13
CA ARG A 337 6.34 8.79 1.22
C ARG A 337 7.14 7.50 1.14
N TRP A 338 7.85 7.17 2.22
CA TRP A 338 8.65 5.95 2.30
C TRP A 338 8.34 5.16 3.57
N TYR A 339 8.66 3.87 3.53
CA TYR A 339 8.64 3.00 4.69
C TYR A 339 9.78 1.97 4.68
N VAL A 340 10.03 1.36 5.83
CA VAL A 340 11.00 0.27 6.00
C VAL A 340 10.26 -1.06 5.97
N SER A 341 10.62 -1.91 5.02
CA SER A 341 10.06 -3.26 4.93
C SER A 341 10.60 -4.18 6.01
N SER A 342 9.76 -5.11 6.45
CA SER A 342 10.08 -6.21 7.37
C SER A 342 11.06 -7.23 6.78
N ILE A 343 11.20 -7.27 5.46
CA ILE A 343 12.16 -8.10 4.73
C ILE A 343 13.25 -7.25 4.05
N GLU A 344 14.38 -7.89 3.79
CA GLU A 344 15.46 -7.33 2.98
C GLU A 344 15.83 -8.33 1.89
N LEU A 345 15.51 -8.00 0.64
CA LEU A 345 15.70 -8.88 -0.52
C LEU A 345 17.07 -8.69 -1.17
N GLY A 346 17.75 -7.60 -0.84
CA GLY A 346 19.00 -7.16 -1.43
C GLY A 346 19.09 -5.64 -1.40
N GLN A 347 19.84 -5.07 -2.35
CA GLN A 347 19.95 -3.63 -2.54
C GLN A 347 19.89 -3.30 -4.03
N GLY A 348 19.48 -2.07 -4.34
CA GLY A 348 19.36 -1.57 -5.71
C GLY A 348 18.17 -2.12 -6.48
N VAL A 349 18.29 -2.04 -7.81
CA VAL A 349 17.23 -2.39 -8.77
C VAL A 349 17.66 -3.58 -9.60
N ALA A 350 16.91 -4.68 -9.51
CA ALA A 350 17.14 -5.90 -10.27
C ALA A 350 16.87 -5.68 -11.77
N LYS A 351 17.60 -6.44 -12.60
CA LYS A 351 17.32 -6.48 -14.04
C LYS A 351 16.25 -7.51 -14.30
N THR A 352 14.99 -7.08 -14.25
CA THR A 352 13.85 -7.92 -14.59
C THR A 352 13.30 -7.54 -15.96
N ASN A 353 12.23 -8.20 -16.39
CA ASN A 353 11.47 -7.82 -17.57
C ASN A 353 9.99 -7.78 -17.20
N ILE A 354 9.14 -7.26 -18.09
CA ILE A 354 7.72 -7.05 -17.81
C ILE A 354 6.90 -8.34 -17.57
N LEU A 355 7.47 -9.49 -17.92
CA LEU A 355 6.88 -10.82 -17.68
C LEU A 355 7.60 -11.56 -16.54
N SER A 356 8.28 -10.83 -15.66
CA SER A 356 8.84 -11.39 -14.43
C SER A 356 8.06 -10.80 -13.26
N THR A 357 7.46 -11.68 -12.48
CA THR A 357 6.77 -11.36 -11.22
C THR A 357 7.73 -11.21 -10.05
N ASP A 358 9.04 -11.42 -10.27
CA ASP A 358 10.04 -11.28 -9.23
C ASP A 358 10.15 -9.81 -8.76
N PRO A 359 10.44 -9.57 -7.47
CA PRO A 359 10.74 -8.24 -6.96
C PRO A 359 11.83 -7.55 -7.78
N GLN A 360 11.53 -6.34 -8.26
CA GLN A 360 12.49 -5.52 -8.99
C GLN A 360 13.25 -4.57 -8.05
N PHE A 361 12.55 -3.96 -7.10
CA PHE A 361 13.11 -3.02 -6.13
C PHE A 361 13.46 -3.77 -4.84
N LEU A 362 14.74 -4.13 -4.72
CA LEU A 362 15.22 -5.07 -3.70
C LEU A 362 15.50 -4.41 -2.35
N GLY A 363 15.68 -3.08 -2.37
CA GLY A 363 16.00 -2.29 -1.18
C GLY A 363 14.98 -2.48 -0.06
N ARG A 364 15.45 -2.37 1.17
CA ARG A 364 14.58 -2.46 2.35
C ARG A 364 13.67 -1.24 2.47
N VAL A 365 14.13 -0.06 2.06
CA VAL A 365 13.32 1.15 2.04
C VAL A 365 12.56 1.20 0.73
N GLN A 366 11.24 1.37 0.78
CA GLN A 366 10.37 1.40 -0.39
C GLN A 366 9.51 2.67 -0.41
N PRO A 367 9.31 3.28 -1.59
CA PRO A 367 8.40 4.40 -1.76
C PRO A 367 6.95 3.94 -1.96
N TYR A 368 6.01 4.80 -1.58
CA TYR A 368 4.60 4.70 -1.94
C TYR A 368 4.02 6.10 -2.19
N SER A 369 3.02 6.19 -3.05
CA SER A 369 2.31 7.44 -3.31
C SER A 369 1.16 7.61 -2.32
N VAL A 370 0.92 8.84 -1.89
CA VAL A 370 -0.24 9.23 -1.07
C VAL A 370 -0.91 10.47 -1.64
N CYS A 371 -2.23 10.50 -1.62
CA CYS A 371 -3.00 11.73 -1.75
C CYS A 371 -3.80 11.98 -0.47
N LEU A 372 -3.66 13.18 0.08
CA LEU A 372 -4.46 13.66 1.21
C LEU A 372 -5.41 14.76 0.73
N PRO A 373 -6.72 14.68 1.03
CA PRO A 373 -7.65 15.73 0.63
C PRO A 373 -7.30 17.07 1.28
N SER A 374 -7.76 18.16 0.67
CA SER A 374 -7.57 19.52 1.19
C SER A 374 -8.11 19.69 2.62
N THR A 375 -9.10 18.87 2.99
CA THR A 375 -9.75 18.85 4.32
C THR A 375 -9.02 17.98 5.35
N TYR A 376 -7.90 17.33 4.99
CA TYR A 376 -7.11 16.53 5.91
C TYR A 376 -6.47 17.38 7.01
N THR A 377 -6.58 16.88 8.24
CA THR A 377 -5.93 17.41 9.44
C THR A 377 -5.52 16.24 10.33
N PRO A 378 -4.31 16.24 10.92
CA PRO A 378 -3.88 15.19 11.84
C PRO A 378 -4.93 14.89 12.92
N GLY A 379 -5.18 13.60 13.17
CA GLY A 379 -6.18 13.11 14.12
C GLY A 379 -7.61 12.97 13.55
N ARG A 380 -7.91 13.47 12.35
CA ARG A 380 -9.19 13.19 11.66
C ARG A 380 -9.09 11.84 10.96
N GLN A 381 -9.93 10.88 11.38
CA GLN A 381 -10.04 9.58 10.70
C GLN A 381 -10.87 9.72 9.42
N LEU A 382 -10.21 9.60 8.28
CA LEU A 382 -10.83 9.56 6.96
C LEU A 382 -10.89 8.12 6.43
N PRO A 383 -11.84 7.81 5.53
CA PRO A 383 -11.75 6.59 4.71
C PRO A 383 -10.39 6.45 4.03
N LEU A 384 -10.02 5.22 3.73
CA LEU A 384 -8.85 4.89 2.91
C LEU A 384 -9.31 4.32 1.56
N THR A 385 -8.60 4.65 0.49
CA THR A 385 -8.64 3.92 -0.78
C THR A 385 -7.24 3.38 -1.06
N LEU A 386 -7.09 2.06 -1.12
CA LEU A 386 -5.93 1.43 -1.73
C LEU A 386 -6.17 1.46 -3.25
N LEU A 387 -5.45 2.32 -3.97
CA LEU A 387 -5.58 2.49 -5.41
C LEU A 387 -4.36 1.85 -6.09
N LEU A 388 -4.49 0.62 -6.55
CA LEU A 388 -3.41 -0.24 -6.99
C LEU A 388 -3.05 0.01 -8.47
N HIS A 389 -1.75 0.15 -8.76
CA HIS A 389 -1.24 0.45 -10.09
C HIS A 389 -1.29 -0.73 -11.06
N SER A 390 -1.25 -0.41 -12.35
CA SER A 390 -1.25 -1.32 -13.48
C SER A 390 0.12 -1.90 -13.77
N LEU A 391 0.14 -2.95 -14.60
CA LEU A 391 1.36 -3.56 -15.10
C LEU A 391 2.24 -2.49 -15.75
N ALA A 392 3.55 -2.60 -15.56
CA ALA A 392 4.55 -1.74 -16.15
C ALA A 392 4.71 -0.34 -15.57
N LEU A 393 3.80 0.06 -14.70
CA LEU A 393 3.78 1.37 -14.06
C LEU A 393 4.34 1.25 -12.62
N GLY A 394 3.93 2.12 -11.71
CA GLY A 394 4.38 2.10 -10.33
C GLY A 394 3.52 2.99 -9.44
N GLN A 395 4.00 3.27 -8.24
CA GLN A 395 3.29 3.99 -7.19
C GLN A 395 2.70 5.33 -7.64
N ASN A 396 3.37 6.04 -8.56
CA ASN A 396 2.94 7.37 -9.01
C ASN A 396 2.03 7.36 -10.25
N GLN A 397 1.59 6.21 -10.75
CA GLN A 397 0.75 6.10 -11.97
C GLN A 397 -0.36 7.14 -12.04
N PHE A 398 -1.23 7.15 -11.03
CA PHE A 398 -2.47 7.95 -11.05
C PHE A 398 -2.23 9.44 -10.83
N ALA A 399 -1.05 9.82 -10.37
CA ALA A 399 -0.67 11.22 -10.28
C ALA A 399 0.07 11.68 -11.55
N ALA A 400 0.76 10.77 -12.22
CA ALA A 400 1.64 11.08 -13.35
C ALA A 400 0.95 11.05 -14.71
N ILE A 401 -0.02 10.17 -14.96
CA ILE A 401 -0.69 10.13 -16.27
C ILE A 401 -1.66 11.29 -16.41
N ASP A 402 -2.79 11.19 -15.71
CA ASP A 402 -3.79 12.23 -15.56
C ASP A 402 -4.30 12.14 -14.10
N PRO A 403 -4.42 13.27 -13.39
CA PRO A 403 -4.82 13.25 -11.98
C PRO A 403 -6.34 13.26 -11.76
N ARG A 404 -7.22 13.18 -12.76
CA ARG A 404 -8.69 13.26 -12.58
C ARG A 404 -9.23 12.16 -11.65
N LEU A 405 -8.95 10.88 -11.89
CA LEU A 405 -9.33 9.76 -11.03
C LEU A 405 -8.77 9.94 -9.61
N LEU A 406 -7.48 10.28 -9.50
CA LEU A 406 -6.86 10.49 -8.20
C LEU A 406 -7.54 11.64 -7.45
N HIS A 407 -7.85 12.74 -8.14
CA HIS A 407 -8.54 13.89 -7.58
C HIS A 407 -9.95 13.52 -7.09
N GLN A 408 -10.73 12.80 -7.89
CA GLN A 408 -12.08 12.39 -7.51
C GLN A 408 -12.08 11.43 -6.31
N VAL A 409 -11.15 10.48 -6.28
CA VAL A 409 -11.05 9.50 -5.19
C VAL A 409 -10.44 10.12 -3.93
N CYS A 410 -9.60 11.14 -4.05
CA CYS A 410 -8.96 11.82 -2.93
C CYS A 410 -9.80 12.98 -2.38
N GLU A 411 -10.06 13.98 -3.21
CA GLU A 411 -10.77 15.21 -2.84
C GLU A 411 -12.28 15.00 -2.76
N ASP A 412 -12.93 14.55 -3.84
CA ASP A 412 -14.40 14.48 -3.89
C ASP A 412 -14.98 13.42 -2.94
N ARG A 413 -14.29 12.28 -2.78
CA ARG A 413 -14.66 11.23 -1.82
C ARG A 413 -14.23 11.54 -0.38
N GLU A 414 -13.43 12.58 -0.15
CA GLU A 414 -12.75 12.87 1.13
C GLU A 414 -12.01 11.64 1.70
N SER A 415 -11.13 11.04 0.90
CA SER A 415 -10.39 9.83 1.28
C SER A 415 -8.89 10.06 1.28
N VAL A 416 -8.19 9.44 2.23
CA VAL A 416 -6.76 9.17 2.04
C VAL A 416 -6.64 8.15 0.92
N VAL A 417 -5.80 8.40 -0.08
CA VAL A 417 -5.54 7.47 -1.19
C VAL A 417 -4.09 7.06 -1.16
N VAL A 418 -3.82 5.77 -1.32
CA VAL A 418 -2.44 5.25 -1.32
C VAL A 418 -2.24 4.26 -2.45
N THR A 419 -1.05 4.33 -3.06
CA THR A 419 -0.62 3.40 -4.10
C THR A 419 0.76 2.86 -3.72
N PRO A 420 0.88 1.58 -3.34
CA PRO A 420 2.17 0.92 -3.10
C PRO A 420 2.97 0.77 -4.41
N LEU A 421 4.29 0.59 -4.33
CA LEU A 421 5.12 0.23 -5.49
C LEU A 421 5.01 -1.27 -5.83
N ALA A 422 4.51 -2.08 -4.89
CA ALA A 422 4.35 -3.53 -5.00
C ALA A 422 5.64 -4.26 -5.38
N ARG A 423 6.79 -3.74 -4.91
CA ARG A 423 8.15 -4.21 -5.27
C ARG A 423 8.52 -4.14 -6.74
N GLY A 424 7.68 -3.54 -7.57
CA GLY A 424 7.99 -3.32 -8.96
C GLY A 424 6.78 -3.35 -9.87
N PRO A 425 7.02 -3.12 -11.15
CA PRO A 425 5.99 -2.88 -12.15
C PRO A 425 5.15 -4.11 -12.48
N SER A 426 5.60 -5.31 -12.11
CA SER A 426 5.06 -6.58 -12.65
C SER A 426 4.93 -7.69 -11.62
N CYS A 427 5.01 -7.41 -10.32
CA CYS A 427 4.90 -8.45 -9.29
C CYS A 427 3.49 -9.04 -9.13
N TRP A 428 2.48 -8.48 -9.84
CA TRP A 428 1.08 -8.92 -9.81
C TRP A 428 0.47 -9.04 -8.40
N TYR A 429 1.06 -8.33 -7.42
CA TYR A 429 0.66 -8.36 -6.02
C TYR A 429 0.65 -9.78 -5.43
N PHE A 430 1.64 -10.60 -5.81
CA PHE A 430 1.94 -11.87 -5.15
C PHE A 430 3.14 -11.72 -4.22
N ASP A 431 3.23 -12.61 -3.23
CA ASP A 431 4.40 -12.76 -2.37
C ASP A 431 4.87 -11.41 -1.80
N GLU A 432 6.10 -10.98 -2.09
CA GLU A 432 6.64 -9.70 -1.61
C GLU A 432 5.89 -8.48 -2.13
N GLY A 433 5.26 -8.58 -3.31
CA GLY A 433 4.38 -7.55 -3.85
C GLY A 433 3.05 -7.44 -3.09
N GLU A 434 2.52 -8.54 -2.53
CA GLU A 434 1.39 -8.49 -1.60
C GLU A 434 1.82 -7.92 -0.23
N LEU A 435 2.98 -8.35 0.28
CA LEU A 435 3.54 -7.84 1.53
C LEU A 435 3.64 -6.31 1.51
N ASP A 436 4.15 -5.73 0.42
CA ASP A 436 4.29 -4.27 0.24
C ASP A 436 2.94 -3.53 0.42
N VAL A 437 1.83 -4.10 -0.05
CA VAL A 437 0.48 -3.52 0.14
C VAL A 437 0.11 -3.43 1.61
N TRP A 438 0.31 -4.51 2.35
CA TRP A 438 -0.03 -4.60 3.77
C TRP A 438 0.84 -3.71 4.63
N GLU A 439 2.15 -3.66 4.33
CA GLU A 439 3.08 -2.77 5.01
C GLU A 439 2.72 -1.31 4.76
N VAL A 440 2.45 -0.92 3.51
CA VAL A 440 2.02 0.45 3.18
C VAL A 440 0.72 0.83 3.90
N TRP A 441 -0.29 -0.05 3.91
CA TRP A 441 -1.53 0.23 4.65
C TRP A 441 -1.25 0.41 6.15
N ALA A 442 -0.48 -0.49 6.77
CA ALA A 442 -0.13 -0.39 8.19
C ALA A 442 0.55 0.96 8.51
N ARG A 443 1.51 1.39 7.68
CA ARG A 443 2.21 2.68 7.86
C ARG A 443 1.29 3.88 7.70
N VAL A 444 0.36 3.82 6.76
CA VAL A 444 -0.60 4.90 6.54
C VAL A 444 -1.60 4.99 7.69
N ALA A 445 -2.09 3.85 8.18
CA ALA A 445 -2.96 3.79 9.34
C ALA A 445 -2.27 4.38 10.59
N GLU A 446 -1.00 4.00 10.82
CA GLU A 446 -0.18 4.45 11.94
C GLU A 446 0.18 5.94 11.85
N GLN A 447 0.67 6.41 10.70
CA GLN A 447 1.26 7.75 10.56
C GLN A 447 0.24 8.83 10.21
N LEU A 448 -0.86 8.48 9.53
CA LEU A 448 -1.84 9.45 9.02
C LEU A 448 -3.22 9.32 9.66
N GLY A 449 -3.52 8.19 10.32
CA GLY A 449 -4.79 7.96 11.00
C GLY A 449 -5.97 7.84 10.04
N THR A 450 -6.25 6.61 9.60
CA THR A 450 -7.39 6.30 8.72
C THR A 450 -8.50 5.56 9.49
N ASP A 451 -9.73 5.55 8.97
CA ASP A 451 -10.81 4.69 9.44
C ASP A 451 -10.70 3.33 8.72
N PRO A 452 -10.16 2.29 9.37
CA PRO A 452 -9.97 0.98 8.74
C PRO A 452 -11.29 0.31 8.36
N ASN A 453 -12.42 0.73 8.94
CA ASN A 453 -13.72 0.15 8.64
C ASN A 453 -14.34 0.71 7.35
N ARG A 454 -13.73 1.74 6.74
CA ARG A 454 -14.20 2.38 5.51
C ARG A 454 -13.17 2.28 4.37
N THR A 455 -12.29 1.29 4.44
CA THR A 455 -11.28 1.06 3.42
C THR A 455 -11.89 0.43 2.17
N VAL A 456 -11.59 1.01 1.02
CA VAL A 456 -11.90 0.46 -0.31
C VAL A 456 -10.61 -0.02 -0.97
N VAL A 457 -10.65 -1.19 -1.59
CA VAL A 457 -9.59 -1.65 -2.50
C VAL A 457 -10.02 -1.39 -3.94
N SER A 458 -9.16 -0.75 -4.71
CA SER A 458 -9.40 -0.35 -6.08
C SER A 458 -8.14 -0.50 -6.92
N GLY A 459 -8.27 -0.53 -8.24
CA GLY A 459 -7.13 -0.43 -9.14
C GLY A 459 -7.50 -0.60 -10.60
N TYR A 460 -6.54 -0.30 -11.48
CA TYR A 460 -6.69 -0.40 -12.93
C TYR A 460 -5.84 -1.55 -13.50
N SER A 461 -6.41 -2.36 -14.40
CA SER A 461 -5.69 -3.46 -15.06
C SER A 461 -5.12 -4.47 -14.05
N MET A 462 -3.79 -4.65 -13.96
CA MET A 462 -3.13 -5.44 -12.90
C MET A 462 -3.60 -5.05 -11.48
N GLY A 463 -3.81 -3.76 -11.22
CA GLY A 463 -4.37 -3.29 -9.95
C GLY A 463 -5.85 -3.65 -9.77
N GLY A 464 -6.62 -3.74 -10.86
CA GLY A 464 -8.00 -4.21 -10.84
C GLY A 464 -8.08 -5.72 -10.54
N TYR A 465 -7.16 -6.51 -11.11
CA TYR A 465 -6.96 -7.90 -10.69
C TYR A 465 -6.64 -8.00 -9.19
N ALA A 466 -5.75 -7.15 -8.69
CA ALA A 466 -5.40 -7.14 -7.28
C ALA A 466 -6.58 -6.76 -6.37
N ALA A 467 -7.51 -5.91 -6.83
CA ALA A 467 -8.75 -5.63 -6.12
C ALA A 467 -9.66 -6.88 -6.01
N TYR A 468 -9.72 -7.74 -7.05
CA TYR A 468 -10.34 -9.07 -6.91
C TYR A 468 -9.56 -9.95 -5.93
N LYS A 469 -8.26 -10.15 -6.16
CA LYS A 469 -7.42 -11.05 -5.36
C LYS A 469 -7.46 -10.71 -3.87
N LEU A 470 -7.10 -9.49 -3.50
CA LEU A 470 -7.07 -9.05 -2.10
C LEU A 470 -8.47 -9.01 -1.49
N GLY A 471 -9.46 -8.51 -2.25
CA GLY A 471 -10.85 -8.45 -1.81
C GLY A 471 -11.44 -9.83 -1.51
N LEU A 472 -11.14 -10.84 -2.34
CA LEU A 472 -11.67 -12.19 -2.17
C LEU A 472 -10.85 -13.02 -1.19
N THR A 473 -9.54 -12.81 -1.07
CA THR A 473 -8.71 -13.47 -0.05
C THR A 473 -9.03 -12.97 1.34
N TYR A 474 -9.26 -11.66 1.52
CA TYR A 474 -9.54 -11.03 2.81
C TYR A 474 -10.92 -10.31 2.81
N PRO A 475 -12.04 -11.03 2.62
CA PRO A 475 -13.34 -10.43 2.31
C PRO A 475 -13.96 -9.63 3.46
N GLU A 476 -13.45 -9.79 4.69
CA GLU A 476 -13.97 -9.07 5.86
C GLU A 476 -13.29 -7.71 6.10
N VAL A 477 -12.15 -7.43 5.46
CA VAL A 477 -11.32 -6.25 5.77
C VAL A 477 -11.70 -5.01 4.96
N PHE A 478 -12.35 -5.21 3.81
CA PHE A 478 -12.74 -4.14 2.90
C PHE A 478 -14.24 -3.82 3.00
N ALA A 479 -14.58 -2.55 2.84
CA ALA A 479 -15.97 -2.10 2.72
C ALA A 479 -16.54 -2.34 1.31
N GLN A 480 -15.69 -2.30 0.29
CA GLN A 480 -16.03 -2.48 -1.12
C GLN A 480 -14.77 -2.79 -1.92
N ALA A 481 -14.92 -3.51 -3.02
CA ALA A 481 -13.89 -3.67 -4.05
C ALA A 481 -14.32 -2.99 -5.35
N VAL A 482 -13.44 -2.19 -5.93
CA VAL A 482 -13.66 -1.50 -7.20
C VAL A 482 -12.64 -2.00 -8.23
N VAL A 483 -13.12 -2.51 -9.35
CA VAL A 483 -12.30 -3.14 -10.38
C VAL A 483 -12.45 -2.34 -11.66
N LEU A 484 -11.37 -1.69 -12.09
CA LEU A 484 -11.31 -0.95 -13.34
C LEU A 484 -10.47 -1.74 -14.34
N ALA A 485 -11.06 -2.17 -15.44
CA ALA A 485 -10.37 -2.92 -16.50
C ALA A 485 -9.56 -4.14 -16.00
N GLY A 486 -9.94 -4.76 -14.87
CA GLY A 486 -9.13 -5.79 -14.21
C GLY A 486 -9.38 -7.20 -14.76
N PRO A 487 -8.32 -7.96 -15.13
CA PRO A 487 -8.50 -9.35 -15.53
C PRO A 487 -8.90 -10.22 -14.34
N PRO A 488 -9.62 -11.34 -14.56
CA PRO A 488 -9.99 -12.28 -13.52
C PRO A 488 -8.84 -13.22 -13.11
N VAL A 489 -7.75 -13.24 -13.87
CA VAL A 489 -6.58 -14.09 -13.65
C VAL A 489 -5.32 -13.24 -13.55
N CYS A 490 -4.26 -13.77 -12.92
CA CYS A 490 -2.93 -13.21 -13.06
C CYS A 490 -2.42 -13.42 -14.49
N GLY A 491 -2.29 -12.33 -15.25
CA GLY A 491 -2.12 -12.35 -16.71
C GLY A 491 -3.42 -12.07 -17.44
N VAL A 492 -3.68 -12.83 -18.51
CA VAL A 492 -4.83 -12.61 -19.40
C VAL A 492 -5.53 -13.92 -19.73
N ARG A 493 -6.86 -13.95 -19.61
CA ARG A 493 -7.72 -15.04 -20.08
C ARG A 493 -8.23 -14.74 -21.49
N LEU A 494 -7.72 -15.45 -22.49
CA LEU A 494 -8.08 -15.25 -23.90
C LEU A 494 -9.43 -15.89 -24.24
N LEU A 495 -9.64 -17.11 -23.77
CA LEU A 495 -10.86 -17.92 -23.92
C LEU A 495 -11.11 -18.65 -22.60
N PRO A 496 -12.32 -19.21 -22.37
CA PRO A 496 -12.55 -20.11 -21.25
C PRO A 496 -11.47 -21.20 -21.20
N ASP A 497 -10.86 -21.39 -20.04
CA ASP A 497 -9.79 -22.36 -19.78
C ASP A 497 -8.48 -22.15 -20.59
N VAL A 498 -8.29 -20.97 -21.20
CA VAL A 498 -7.07 -20.62 -21.95
C VAL A 498 -6.50 -19.32 -21.40
N ASP A 499 -5.56 -19.49 -20.48
CA ASP A 499 -4.87 -18.39 -19.79
C ASP A 499 -3.44 -18.23 -20.29
N LEU A 500 -3.03 -16.97 -20.43
CA LEU A 500 -1.64 -16.56 -20.59
C LEU A 500 -1.21 -15.93 -19.26
N PRO A 501 -0.37 -16.61 -18.46
CA PRO A 501 0.04 -16.09 -17.16
C PRO A 501 0.81 -14.77 -17.30
N GLY A 502 0.80 -13.99 -16.22
CA GLY A 502 1.52 -12.71 -16.12
C GLY A 502 3.05 -12.86 -16.13
N ASP A 503 3.56 -14.08 -16.01
CA ASP A 503 4.97 -14.41 -16.12
C ASP A 503 5.24 -15.61 -17.07
N LEU A 504 6.52 -15.92 -17.27
CA LEU A 504 6.97 -17.05 -18.10
C LEU A 504 7.19 -18.35 -17.30
N ASP A 505 7.02 -18.33 -15.98
CA ASP A 505 7.15 -19.49 -15.12
C ASP A 505 5.77 -20.11 -14.88
N PHE A 506 5.44 -21.12 -15.67
CA PHE A 506 4.15 -21.79 -15.59
C PHE A 506 3.89 -22.51 -14.25
N ASP A 507 4.88 -22.63 -13.38
CA ASP A 507 4.71 -23.18 -12.04
C ASP A 507 4.69 -22.10 -10.94
N SER A 508 4.74 -20.80 -11.28
CA SER A 508 4.67 -19.67 -10.35
C SER A 508 3.29 -19.53 -9.67
N HIS A 509 3.24 -18.74 -8.58
CA HIS A 509 1.97 -18.43 -7.90
C HIS A 509 0.97 -17.70 -8.80
N CYS A 510 1.49 -16.79 -9.63
CA CYS A 510 0.70 -16.11 -10.64
C CYS A 510 0.06 -17.11 -11.60
N ALA A 511 0.83 -18.07 -12.12
CA ALA A 511 0.36 -19.01 -13.13
C ALA A 511 -0.61 -20.07 -12.59
N ARG A 512 -0.50 -20.47 -11.31
CA ARG A 512 -1.23 -21.61 -10.74
C ARG A 512 -2.34 -21.23 -9.77
N GLU A 513 -2.13 -20.18 -8.98
CA GLU A 513 -3.07 -19.70 -7.95
C GLU A 513 -3.60 -18.29 -8.28
N GLY A 514 -3.42 -17.84 -9.52
CA GLY A 514 -3.86 -16.53 -9.97
C GLY A 514 -5.29 -16.45 -10.48
N ASP A 515 -6.08 -17.53 -10.49
CA ASP A 515 -7.49 -17.45 -10.89
C ASP A 515 -8.38 -17.01 -9.73
N THR A 516 -9.06 -15.87 -9.87
CA THR A 516 -9.96 -15.37 -8.82
C THR A 516 -11.36 -15.98 -8.87
N TRP A 517 -11.68 -16.77 -9.90
CA TRP A 517 -12.98 -17.43 -10.08
C TRP A 517 -13.35 -18.31 -8.87
N GLU A 518 -12.44 -19.17 -8.44
CA GLU A 518 -12.66 -20.12 -7.33
C GLU A 518 -12.84 -19.41 -5.98
N LEU A 519 -12.43 -18.14 -5.90
CA LEU A 519 -12.54 -17.31 -4.70
C LEU A 519 -13.80 -16.45 -4.69
N LEU A 520 -14.55 -16.34 -5.80
CA LEU A 520 -15.81 -15.56 -5.85
C LEU A 520 -16.82 -15.90 -4.75
N PRO A 521 -16.99 -17.16 -4.29
CA PRO A 521 -17.87 -17.48 -3.16
C PRO A 521 -17.61 -16.64 -1.90
N ASN A 522 -16.37 -16.18 -1.69
CA ASN A 522 -15.94 -15.36 -0.56
C ASN A 522 -16.58 -13.96 -0.59
N GLY A 523 -16.90 -13.46 -1.78
CA GLY A 523 -17.43 -12.13 -2.02
C GLY A 523 -18.87 -11.90 -1.56
N ARG A 524 -19.51 -12.83 -0.84
CA ARG A 524 -20.91 -12.70 -0.39
C ARG A 524 -21.18 -11.35 0.27
N TRP A 525 -20.24 -10.96 1.12
CA TRP A 525 -20.36 -9.82 2.02
C TRP A 525 -19.63 -8.57 1.53
N LEU A 526 -18.80 -8.72 0.50
CA LEU A 526 -18.05 -7.66 -0.12
C LEU A 526 -18.76 -7.17 -1.40
N PRO A 527 -19.31 -5.95 -1.44
CA PRO A 527 -19.88 -5.42 -2.67
C PRO A 527 -18.79 -5.09 -3.70
N PHE A 528 -19.08 -5.37 -4.97
CA PHE A 528 -18.20 -5.05 -6.09
C PHE A 528 -18.73 -3.90 -6.96
N VAL A 529 -17.84 -3.03 -7.43
CA VAL A 529 -18.08 -2.12 -8.56
C VAL A 529 -17.09 -2.50 -9.64
N ILE A 530 -17.59 -2.83 -10.83
CA ILE A 530 -16.78 -3.34 -11.93
C ILE A 530 -17.06 -2.46 -13.14
N ALA A 531 -16.01 -1.92 -13.75
CA ALA A 531 -16.10 -1.09 -14.93
C ALA A 531 -15.17 -1.64 -16.01
N HIS A 532 -15.68 -1.84 -17.23
CA HIS A 532 -14.90 -2.47 -18.31
C HIS A 532 -15.27 -1.97 -19.71
N GLY A 533 -14.26 -1.79 -20.56
CA GLY A 533 -14.44 -1.44 -21.98
C GLY A 533 -14.66 -2.67 -22.87
N VAL A 534 -15.55 -2.59 -23.87
CA VAL A 534 -15.80 -3.71 -24.80
C VAL A 534 -14.65 -3.89 -25.79
N LEU A 535 -13.99 -2.79 -26.19
CA LEU A 535 -12.90 -2.79 -27.16
C LEU A 535 -11.53 -3.00 -26.50
N ASP A 536 -11.51 -3.36 -25.22
CA ASP A 536 -10.32 -3.71 -24.47
C ASP A 536 -9.55 -4.86 -25.14
N GLN A 537 -8.36 -4.51 -25.65
CA GLN A 537 -7.47 -5.38 -26.40
C GLN A 537 -6.58 -6.25 -25.51
N PHE A 538 -6.47 -5.96 -24.21
CA PHE A 538 -5.58 -6.66 -23.28
C PHE A 538 -6.35 -7.54 -22.31
N VAL A 539 -7.54 -7.13 -21.89
CA VAL A 539 -8.42 -7.88 -21.00
C VAL A 539 -9.74 -8.15 -21.74
N PRO A 540 -9.86 -9.33 -22.39
CA PRO A 540 -11.06 -9.67 -23.13
C PRO A 540 -12.31 -9.62 -22.26
N ILE A 541 -13.32 -8.85 -22.69
CA ILE A 541 -14.59 -8.65 -21.99
C ILE A 541 -15.31 -9.96 -21.63
N THR A 542 -15.10 -11.03 -22.42
CA THR A 542 -15.67 -12.36 -22.17
C THR A 542 -15.24 -12.94 -20.82
N SER A 543 -13.99 -12.68 -20.41
CA SER A 543 -13.43 -13.13 -19.14
C SER A 543 -14.01 -12.36 -17.93
N VAL A 544 -14.34 -11.09 -18.12
CA VAL A 544 -14.97 -10.26 -17.08
C VAL A 544 -16.46 -10.56 -16.97
N LEU A 545 -17.13 -10.77 -18.10
CA LEU A 545 -18.54 -11.17 -18.13
C LEU A 545 -18.77 -12.49 -17.40
N SER A 546 -17.86 -13.46 -17.49
CA SER A 546 -17.99 -14.69 -16.70
C SER A 546 -18.01 -14.37 -15.20
N GLN A 547 -17.07 -13.56 -14.69
CA GLN A 547 -17.05 -13.18 -13.26
C GLN A 547 -18.37 -12.55 -12.83
N VAL A 548 -18.87 -11.59 -13.62
CA VAL A 548 -20.12 -10.87 -13.31
C VAL A 548 -21.33 -11.82 -13.33
N LEU A 549 -21.39 -12.76 -14.28
CA LEU A 549 -22.46 -13.75 -14.34
C LEU A 549 -22.44 -14.69 -13.13
N GLU A 550 -21.26 -15.05 -12.63
CA GLU A 550 -21.12 -15.87 -11.43
C GLU A 550 -21.54 -15.09 -10.17
N LEU A 551 -21.15 -13.82 -10.03
CA LEU A 551 -21.67 -12.94 -8.98
C LEU A 551 -23.20 -12.83 -9.02
N ASP A 552 -23.80 -12.72 -10.20
CA ASP A 552 -25.27 -12.71 -10.36
C ASP A 552 -25.92 -14.06 -10.00
N ARG A 553 -25.28 -15.17 -10.37
CA ARG A 553 -25.73 -16.55 -10.06
C ARG A 553 -25.69 -16.82 -8.56
N LEU A 554 -24.62 -16.39 -7.89
CA LEU A 554 -24.46 -16.42 -6.43
C LEU A 554 -25.42 -15.45 -5.71
N GLY A 555 -25.96 -14.48 -6.44
CA GLY A 555 -26.87 -13.46 -5.92
C GLY A 555 -26.16 -12.39 -5.09
N TYR A 556 -24.88 -12.14 -5.35
CA TYR A 556 -24.03 -11.22 -4.59
C TYR A 556 -24.15 -9.80 -5.11
N ARG A 557 -23.82 -8.82 -4.25
CA ARG A 557 -23.99 -7.40 -4.58
C ARG A 557 -22.89 -6.95 -5.54
N TYR A 558 -23.29 -6.46 -6.70
CA TYR A 558 -22.36 -5.85 -7.65
C TYR A 558 -23.04 -4.72 -8.42
N ARG A 559 -22.25 -3.76 -8.89
CA ARG A 559 -22.56 -2.91 -10.04
C ARG A 559 -21.53 -3.23 -11.12
N PHE A 560 -21.99 -3.53 -12.32
CA PHE A 560 -21.14 -3.72 -13.47
C PHE A 560 -21.56 -2.73 -14.55
N THR A 561 -20.64 -1.85 -14.96
CA THR A 561 -20.82 -0.91 -16.07
C THR A 561 -19.91 -1.32 -17.21
N VAL A 562 -20.50 -1.54 -18.38
CA VAL A 562 -19.76 -1.85 -19.61
C VAL A 562 -19.81 -0.67 -20.56
N TYR A 563 -18.66 -0.29 -21.10
CA TYR A 563 -18.53 0.84 -22.02
C TYR A 563 -18.27 0.33 -23.45
N PRO A 564 -19.21 0.53 -24.41
CA PRO A 564 -19.13 -0.13 -25.71
C PRO A 564 -17.94 0.22 -26.60
N PHE A 565 -17.31 1.38 -26.40
CA PHE A 565 -16.27 1.89 -27.29
C PHE A 565 -14.90 2.08 -26.62
N GLU A 566 -14.81 1.89 -25.30
CA GLU A 566 -13.55 2.10 -24.60
C GLU A 566 -12.58 0.92 -24.80
N ASP A 567 -11.32 1.27 -25.06
CA ASP A 567 -10.18 0.36 -25.13
C ASP A 567 -9.32 0.45 -23.84
N HIS A 568 -8.34 -0.44 -23.68
CA HIS A 568 -7.58 -0.56 -22.43
C HIS A 568 -6.62 0.60 -22.15
N VAL A 569 -6.13 1.26 -23.19
CA VAL A 569 -5.04 2.26 -23.09
C VAL A 569 -5.61 3.67 -23.17
N THR A 570 -6.49 3.92 -24.13
CA THR A 570 -7.11 5.24 -24.30
C THR A 570 -7.92 5.60 -23.07
N TRP A 571 -8.66 4.66 -22.50
CA TRP A 571 -9.51 4.93 -21.34
C TRP A 571 -8.73 5.35 -20.08
N VAL A 572 -7.56 4.75 -19.82
CA VAL A 572 -6.69 5.19 -18.71
C VAL A 572 -5.95 6.50 -18.99
N LEU A 573 -5.75 6.85 -20.27
CA LEU A 573 -5.16 8.13 -20.65
C LEU A 573 -6.18 9.28 -20.60
N GLU A 574 -7.45 9.00 -20.86
CA GLU A 574 -8.56 9.96 -20.73
C GLU A 574 -8.98 10.16 -19.26
N ASP A 575 -8.75 9.14 -18.42
CA ASP A 575 -8.96 9.16 -16.97
C ASP A 575 -10.39 9.50 -16.53
N GLU A 576 -11.35 9.05 -17.33
CA GLU A 576 -12.77 9.26 -17.12
C GLU A 576 -13.39 8.03 -16.43
N PHE A 577 -13.57 8.12 -15.12
CA PHE A 577 -14.08 7.03 -14.28
C PHE A 577 -15.25 7.49 -13.39
N ASP A 578 -15.98 8.52 -13.83
CA ASP A 578 -16.99 9.22 -13.05
C ASP A 578 -18.05 8.26 -12.47
N ASP A 579 -18.58 7.32 -13.27
CA ASP A 579 -19.57 6.35 -12.82
C ASP A 579 -19.06 5.37 -11.75
N PRO A 580 -17.97 4.59 -11.97
CA PRO A 580 -17.49 3.69 -10.94
C PRO A 580 -17.08 4.42 -9.66
N ILE A 581 -16.54 5.65 -9.76
CA ILE A 581 -16.20 6.46 -8.58
C ILE A 581 -17.45 6.96 -7.85
N ALA A 582 -18.50 7.39 -8.56
CA ALA A 582 -19.78 7.78 -7.95
C ALA A 582 -20.43 6.63 -7.16
N HIS A 583 -20.07 5.37 -7.48
CA HIS A 583 -20.51 4.16 -6.79
C HIS A 583 -19.48 3.61 -5.80
N MET A 584 -18.33 4.28 -5.64
CA MET A 584 -17.33 4.00 -4.62
C MET A 584 -17.82 4.55 -3.26
N GLY A 585 -18.52 3.70 -2.52
CA GLY A 585 -19.16 4.08 -1.26
C GLY A 585 -18.17 4.38 -0.13
N THR A 586 -18.69 5.03 0.91
CA THR A 586 -18.00 5.26 2.20
C THR A 586 -18.61 4.42 3.32
N GLY A 587 -19.34 3.35 2.98
CA GLY A 587 -19.98 2.46 3.94
C GLY A 587 -18.99 1.72 4.84
N LEU A 588 -19.49 1.15 5.94
CA LEU A 588 -18.70 0.28 6.80
C LEU A 588 -18.55 -1.11 6.19
N ARG A 589 -17.41 -1.76 6.45
CA ARG A 589 -17.21 -3.20 6.20
C ARG A 589 -18.25 -4.06 6.93
N GLN A 590 -18.44 -5.28 6.46
CA GLN A 590 -19.43 -6.20 7.03
C GLN A 590 -18.95 -6.75 8.39
N PRO A 591 -19.72 -6.55 9.49
CA PRO A 591 -19.45 -7.22 10.77
C PRO A 591 -19.91 -8.69 10.72
N ASP A 592 -19.66 -9.46 11.78
CA ASP A 592 -19.97 -10.91 11.86
C ASP A 592 -21.28 -11.34 11.17
N PRO A 593 -21.20 -12.06 10.03
CA PRO A 593 -22.36 -12.57 9.33
C PRO A 593 -22.84 -13.90 9.93
N GLY A 594 -24.06 -14.29 9.64
CA GLY A 594 -24.57 -15.63 9.96
C GLY A 594 -24.04 -16.73 9.05
N HIS A 595 -23.73 -16.40 7.80
CA HIS A 595 -23.30 -17.38 6.79
C HIS A 595 -21.99 -16.96 6.11
N ILE A 596 -20.92 -17.68 6.41
CA ILE A 596 -19.59 -17.56 5.80
C ILE A 596 -19.43 -18.67 4.76
N THR A 597 -19.04 -18.30 3.54
CA THR A 597 -18.50 -19.23 2.56
C THR A 597 -17.11 -18.72 2.23
N TYR A 598 -16.10 -19.57 2.36
CA TYR A 598 -14.71 -19.18 2.23
C TYR A 598 -13.91 -20.25 1.48
N SER A 599 -13.12 -19.82 0.52
CA SER A 599 -12.23 -20.62 -0.32
C SER A 599 -10.86 -19.96 -0.32
N TRP A 600 -9.78 -20.73 -0.30
CA TRP A 600 -8.43 -20.18 -0.48
C TRP A 600 -7.51 -21.18 -1.15
N TYR A 601 -6.49 -20.64 -1.82
CA TYR A 601 -5.35 -21.41 -2.30
C TYR A 601 -4.35 -21.61 -1.16
N PRO A 602 -4.12 -22.85 -0.67
CA PRO A 602 -3.19 -23.07 0.43
C PRO A 602 -1.75 -22.70 0.09
N GLU A 603 -1.35 -22.82 -1.19
CA GLU A 603 -0.04 -22.44 -1.70
C GLU A 603 0.25 -20.93 -1.55
N LEU A 604 -0.79 -20.08 -1.47
CA LEU A 604 -0.63 -18.63 -1.22
C LEU A 604 -0.48 -18.27 0.26
N VAL A 605 -0.59 -19.24 1.18
CA VAL A 605 -0.31 -19.01 2.60
C VAL A 605 1.20 -19.00 2.79
N ARG A 606 1.77 -17.84 3.11
CA ARG A 606 3.21 -17.61 3.27
C ARG A 606 3.54 -17.17 4.69
N PRO A 607 3.70 -18.11 5.64
CA PRO A 607 4.00 -17.77 7.05
C PRO A 607 5.30 -16.97 7.22
N ASP A 608 6.28 -17.18 6.34
CA ASP A 608 7.54 -16.43 6.31
C ASP A 608 7.32 -14.94 6.01
N LEU A 609 6.38 -14.62 5.11
CA LEU A 609 5.95 -13.25 4.83
C LEU A 609 4.81 -12.78 5.76
N GLY A 610 4.18 -13.69 6.49
CA GLY A 610 3.00 -13.41 7.31
C GLY A 610 1.74 -13.18 6.48
N LEU A 611 1.66 -13.78 5.30
CA LEU A 611 0.53 -13.66 4.39
C LEU A 611 -0.38 -14.89 4.46
N GLY A 612 -1.63 -14.68 4.08
CA GLY A 612 -2.68 -15.67 4.13
C GLY A 612 -3.78 -15.28 5.13
N PRO A 613 -4.99 -15.82 4.94
CA PRO A 613 -6.14 -15.52 5.79
C PRO A 613 -5.99 -16.13 7.19
N GLN A 614 -5.64 -15.31 8.18
CA GLN A 614 -5.57 -15.76 9.57
C GLN A 614 -6.96 -15.89 10.22
N GLN A 615 -7.88 -15.03 9.78
CA GLN A 615 -9.24 -14.93 10.27
C GLN A 615 -10.19 -14.52 9.16
N VAL A 616 -11.40 -15.06 9.21
CA VAL A 616 -12.56 -14.61 8.44
C VAL A 616 -13.78 -14.55 9.37
N TRP A 617 -14.04 -13.37 9.93
CA TRP A 617 -15.06 -13.10 10.93
C TRP A 617 -14.89 -13.99 12.18
N TRP A 618 -15.84 -14.88 12.47
CA TRP A 618 -15.81 -15.78 13.64
C TRP A 618 -15.13 -17.12 13.38
N LEU A 619 -14.43 -17.25 12.25
CA LEU A 619 -13.56 -18.38 11.93
C LEU A 619 -12.11 -17.93 11.89
N SER A 620 -11.20 -18.72 12.46
CA SER A 620 -9.77 -18.43 12.45
C SER A 620 -8.93 -19.71 12.40
N ASN A 621 -7.60 -19.57 12.29
CA ASN A 621 -6.64 -20.69 12.27
C ASN A 621 -7.02 -21.74 11.21
N LEU A 622 -7.37 -21.28 10.00
CA LEU A 622 -7.73 -22.16 8.89
C LEU A 622 -6.48 -22.83 8.34
N THR A 623 -6.46 -24.16 8.38
CA THR A 623 -5.33 -24.96 7.88
C THR A 623 -5.84 -25.96 6.86
N ALA A 624 -5.23 -25.97 5.68
CA ALA A 624 -5.56 -26.93 4.64
C ALA A 624 -4.96 -28.31 4.93
N ASP A 625 -5.57 -29.34 4.34
CA ASP A 625 -4.99 -30.68 4.27
C ASP A 625 -3.57 -30.63 3.64
N PRO A 626 -2.54 -31.25 4.24
CA PRO A 626 -1.18 -31.19 3.70
C PRO A 626 -1.03 -31.76 2.29
N ASP A 627 -1.77 -32.83 1.95
CA ASP A 627 -1.72 -33.43 0.62
C ASP A 627 -2.40 -32.54 -0.43
N LEU A 628 -3.49 -31.85 -0.05
CA LEU A 628 -4.09 -30.80 -0.87
C LEU A 628 -3.16 -29.59 -1.00
N ALA A 629 -2.52 -29.17 0.09
CA ALA A 629 -1.70 -27.97 0.15
C ALA A 629 -0.44 -28.06 -0.71
N GLY A 630 0.08 -29.28 -0.97
CA GLY A 630 1.18 -29.51 -1.90
C GLY A 630 0.76 -29.65 -3.38
N ARG A 631 -0.51 -29.38 -3.71
CA ARG A 631 -1.03 -29.44 -5.09
C ARG A 631 -1.31 -28.03 -5.60
N ARG A 632 -0.50 -27.59 -6.57
CA ARG A 632 -0.68 -26.31 -7.27
C ARG A 632 -2.09 -26.14 -7.82
N GLY A 633 -2.66 -24.95 -7.64
CA GLY A 633 -4.01 -24.57 -8.02
C GLY A 633 -5.12 -25.24 -7.22
N ALA A 634 -4.82 -26.05 -6.20
CA ALA A 634 -5.84 -26.64 -5.35
C ALA A 634 -6.44 -25.61 -4.38
N VAL A 635 -7.74 -25.76 -4.09
CA VAL A 635 -8.50 -24.85 -3.25
C VAL A 635 -9.12 -25.62 -2.09
N ALA A 636 -8.92 -25.11 -0.87
CA ALA A 636 -9.62 -25.57 0.32
C ALA A 636 -10.87 -24.71 0.54
N THR A 637 -11.96 -25.29 1.05
CA THR A 637 -13.22 -24.56 1.23
C THR A 637 -13.93 -24.83 2.55
N VAL A 638 -14.60 -23.80 3.05
CA VAL A 638 -15.45 -23.79 4.24
C VAL A 638 -16.80 -23.19 3.87
N ASP A 639 -17.89 -23.87 4.20
CA ASP A 639 -19.24 -23.31 4.21
C ASP A 639 -19.81 -23.44 5.62
N ALA A 640 -19.83 -22.33 6.35
CA ALA A 640 -20.19 -22.26 7.75
C ALA A 640 -21.41 -21.35 7.94
N ARG A 641 -22.50 -21.90 8.47
CA ARG A 641 -23.75 -21.16 8.68
C ARG A 641 -24.24 -21.34 10.09
N SER A 642 -24.16 -20.27 10.88
CA SER A 642 -24.79 -20.18 12.18
C SER A 642 -26.25 -19.78 12.03
N TYR A 643 -27.15 -20.64 12.50
CA TYR A 643 -28.55 -20.26 12.67
C TYR A 643 -28.79 -19.60 14.03
N ALA A 644 -27.82 -19.65 14.95
CA ALA A 644 -27.85 -18.94 16.22
C ALA A 644 -27.57 -17.43 16.03
N ARG A 645 -26.90 -17.07 14.94
CA ARG A 645 -26.78 -15.70 14.42
C ARG A 645 -27.37 -15.66 13.01
N PRO A 646 -28.69 -15.66 12.84
CA PRO A 646 -29.25 -15.74 11.51
C PRO A 646 -29.12 -14.39 10.79
N ASP A 647 -28.74 -14.44 9.52
CA ASP A 647 -28.75 -13.26 8.68
C ASP A 647 -30.18 -12.74 8.46
N PRO A 648 -30.39 -11.41 8.40
CA PRO A 648 -31.68 -10.86 8.03
C PRO A 648 -32.13 -11.40 6.68
N THR A 649 -33.44 -11.59 6.53
CA THR A 649 -34.00 -12.00 5.23
C THR A 649 -33.62 -11.00 4.13
N ARG A 650 -33.40 -11.51 2.91
CA ARG A 650 -32.99 -10.69 1.77
C ARG A 650 -33.84 -10.97 0.56
N THR A 651 -34.20 -9.90 -0.13
CA THR A 651 -34.73 -9.99 -1.49
C THR A 651 -33.74 -9.33 -2.44
N ILE A 652 -33.42 -10.03 -3.52
CA ILE A 652 -32.56 -9.53 -4.59
C ILE A 652 -33.35 -8.55 -5.44
N ARG A 653 -32.77 -7.38 -5.71
CA ARG A 653 -33.28 -6.42 -6.69
C ARG A 653 -32.24 -6.22 -7.77
N ARG A 654 -32.61 -6.54 -9.01
CA ARG A 654 -31.78 -6.26 -10.19
C ARG A 654 -32.20 -4.93 -10.82
N ARG A 655 -31.22 -4.13 -11.23
CA ARG A 655 -31.42 -2.91 -12.04
C ARG A 655 -30.54 -3.00 -13.28
N ARG A 656 -31.01 -2.38 -14.35
CA ARG A 656 -30.26 -2.17 -15.58
C ARG A 656 -30.59 -0.79 -16.10
N GLY A 657 -29.63 -0.14 -16.73
CA GLY A 657 -29.85 1.18 -17.30
C GLY A 657 -28.69 1.61 -18.18
N VAL A 658 -28.78 2.87 -18.59
CA VAL A 658 -27.73 3.56 -19.32
C VAL A 658 -27.16 4.60 -18.36
N GLU A 659 -25.85 4.69 -18.32
CA GLU A 659 -25.14 5.80 -17.70
C GLU A 659 -24.88 6.83 -18.80
N PRO A 660 -25.58 7.97 -18.80
CA PRO A 660 -25.44 8.99 -19.82
C PRO A 660 -24.22 9.86 -19.51
N ASP A 661 -23.07 9.24 -19.36
CA ASP A 661 -21.81 9.98 -19.35
C ASP A 661 -21.67 10.65 -20.73
N LEU A 662 -21.44 11.96 -20.74
CA LEU A 662 -21.39 12.77 -21.97
C LEU A 662 -19.96 12.91 -22.48
N ASP A 663 -18.96 12.63 -21.64
CA ASP A 663 -17.55 12.72 -21.96
C ASP A 663 -17.04 11.36 -22.50
N LEU A 664 -17.53 10.24 -21.92
CA LEU A 664 -17.34 8.87 -22.43
C LEU A 664 -18.41 8.39 -23.41
N SER A 665 -18.19 7.19 -23.99
CA SER A 665 -19.30 6.42 -24.55
C SER A 665 -20.36 6.07 -23.48
N PRO A 666 -21.67 6.11 -23.79
CA PRO A 666 -22.70 5.81 -22.80
C PRO A 666 -22.53 4.39 -22.23
N GLY A 667 -22.29 4.32 -20.92
CA GLY A 667 -22.14 3.06 -20.21
C GLY A 667 -23.47 2.30 -20.12
N LEU A 668 -23.42 0.97 -20.17
CA LEU A 668 -24.56 0.11 -19.88
C LEU A 668 -24.31 -0.58 -18.55
N TYR A 669 -25.14 -0.28 -17.54
CA TYR A 669 -24.96 -0.90 -16.23
C TYR A 669 -25.95 -2.01 -15.96
N THR A 670 -25.49 -3.04 -15.25
CA THR A 670 -26.31 -4.02 -14.54
C THR A 670 -25.91 -4.02 -13.07
N GLU A 671 -26.89 -4.03 -12.19
CA GLU A 671 -26.68 -3.93 -10.76
C GLU A 671 -27.55 -4.94 -10.02
N LEU A 672 -26.96 -5.62 -9.03
CA LEU A 672 -27.66 -6.48 -8.08
C LEU A 672 -27.51 -5.89 -6.68
N LEU A 673 -28.64 -5.50 -6.08
CA LEU A 673 -28.71 -4.99 -4.73
C LEU A 673 -29.50 -5.94 -3.83
N TRP A 674 -29.18 -5.92 -2.54
CA TRP A 674 -30.01 -6.54 -1.52
C TRP A 674 -30.93 -5.51 -0.88
N ARG A 675 -32.19 -5.91 -0.72
CA ARG A 675 -33.09 -5.25 0.21
C ARG A 675 -33.21 -6.11 1.45
N THR A 676 -32.74 -5.58 2.57
CA THR A 676 -32.82 -6.21 3.88
C THR A 676 -34.26 -6.21 4.37
N GLY A 677 -34.75 -7.39 4.76
CA GLY A 677 -36.05 -7.62 5.37
C GLY A 677 -35.95 -7.76 6.89
N PRO A 678 -36.99 -8.28 7.56
CA PRO A 678 -36.98 -8.48 9.01
C PRO A 678 -35.89 -9.46 9.44
N GLY A 679 -35.47 -9.31 10.70
CA GLY A 679 -34.63 -10.28 11.39
C GLY A 679 -35.30 -11.66 11.46
N VAL A 680 -34.47 -12.69 11.58
CA VAL A 680 -34.90 -14.08 11.71
C VAL A 680 -34.66 -14.52 13.15
N GLU A 681 -35.56 -15.32 13.71
CA GLU A 681 -35.39 -15.86 15.06
C GLU A 681 -34.18 -16.82 15.10
N PRO A 682 -33.30 -16.70 16.11
CA PRO A 682 -32.14 -17.56 16.23
C PRO A 682 -32.55 -19.00 16.55
N MET A 683 -31.84 -19.96 15.96
CA MET A 683 -31.97 -21.39 16.24
C MET A 683 -30.66 -21.95 16.78
N PRO A 684 -30.70 -22.93 17.70
CA PRO A 684 -29.53 -23.40 18.43
C PRO A 684 -28.63 -24.35 17.63
N PHE A 685 -28.35 -24.06 16.36
CA PHE A 685 -27.43 -24.89 15.60
C PHE A 685 -26.62 -24.12 14.57
N LEU A 686 -25.49 -24.70 14.20
CA LEU A 686 -24.60 -24.25 13.15
C LEU A 686 -24.35 -25.44 12.21
N THR A 687 -24.24 -25.19 10.91
CA THR A 687 -23.78 -26.19 9.94
C THR A 687 -22.41 -25.82 9.43
N LEU A 688 -21.49 -26.77 9.39
CA LEU A 688 -20.11 -26.60 8.94
C LEU A 688 -19.79 -27.66 7.89
N LYS A 689 -19.61 -27.25 6.64
CA LYS A 689 -19.12 -28.12 5.57
C LYS A 689 -17.70 -27.74 5.23
N LEU A 690 -16.81 -28.72 5.25
CA LEU A 690 -15.38 -28.57 5.03
C LEU A 690 -14.96 -29.44 3.85
N THR A 691 -14.06 -28.91 3.02
CA THR A 691 -13.48 -29.65 1.89
C THR A 691 -11.99 -29.33 1.83
N GLY A 692 -11.15 -30.32 2.13
CA GLY A 692 -9.69 -30.18 2.17
C GLY A 692 -9.18 -29.33 3.33
N VAL A 693 -9.89 -29.30 4.45
CA VAL A 693 -9.55 -28.49 5.64
C VAL A 693 -9.12 -29.42 6.78
N ALA A 694 -7.89 -29.28 7.23
CA ALA A 694 -7.32 -30.05 8.34
C ALA A 694 -7.49 -29.36 9.71
N GLY A 695 -7.67 -28.04 9.74
CA GLY A 695 -7.80 -27.27 10.98
C GLY A 695 -8.70 -26.06 10.83
N ILE A 696 -9.52 -25.78 11.85
CA ILE A 696 -10.33 -24.57 11.94
C ILE A 696 -10.67 -24.25 13.39
N THR A 697 -10.67 -22.97 13.75
CA THR A 697 -11.22 -22.47 15.01
C THR A 697 -12.58 -21.81 14.77
N VAL A 698 -13.55 -22.13 15.61
CA VAL A 698 -14.89 -21.53 15.62
C VAL A 698 -15.06 -20.75 16.93
N ASP A 699 -15.20 -19.43 16.84
CA ASP A 699 -15.58 -18.62 18.00
C ASP A 699 -17.08 -18.82 18.28
N VAL A 700 -17.39 -19.63 19.29
CA VAL A 700 -18.79 -20.00 19.59
C VAL A 700 -19.61 -18.84 20.13
N ALA A 701 -18.97 -17.81 20.69
CA ALA A 701 -19.65 -16.61 21.18
C ALA A 701 -20.02 -15.69 20.02
N ARG A 702 -19.08 -15.40 19.13
CA ARG A 702 -19.32 -14.58 17.94
C ARG A 702 -20.25 -15.27 16.95
N ALA A 703 -20.16 -16.59 16.80
CA ALA A 703 -21.14 -17.37 16.05
C ALA A 703 -22.54 -17.38 16.69
N GLY A 704 -22.71 -16.87 17.92
CA GLY A 704 -23.99 -16.74 18.62
C GLY A 704 -24.42 -17.97 19.42
N LEU A 705 -23.68 -19.08 19.36
CA LEU A 705 -24.00 -20.35 20.02
C LEU A 705 -23.89 -20.25 21.54
N ALA A 706 -22.92 -19.51 22.07
CA ALA A 706 -22.69 -19.36 23.51
C ALA A 706 -23.85 -18.68 24.27
N SER A 707 -24.76 -18.00 23.56
CA SER A 707 -25.93 -17.33 24.15
C SER A 707 -27.08 -18.30 24.48
N LEU A 708 -26.96 -19.56 24.10
CA LEU A 708 -28.03 -20.56 24.16
C LEU A 708 -27.68 -21.67 25.17
N ASN A 709 -28.69 -22.17 25.89
CA ASN A 709 -28.49 -23.21 26.92
C ASN A 709 -27.99 -24.55 26.35
N THR A 710 -28.37 -24.84 25.10
CA THR A 710 -27.96 -26.01 24.34
C THR A 710 -27.84 -25.60 22.89
N SER A 711 -26.78 -26.01 22.21
CA SER A 711 -26.63 -25.80 20.77
C SER A 711 -25.85 -26.93 20.10
N SER A 712 -25.96 -27.09 18.79
CA SER A 712 -25.21 -28.09 18.03
C SER A 712 -24.42 -27.48 16.86
N ILE A 713 -23.36 -28.17 16.45
CA ILE A 713 -22.60 -27.88 15.24
C ILE A 713 -22.61 -29.17 14.41
N ASP A 714 -23.37 -29.17 13.31
CA ASP A 714 -23.45 -30.28 12.37
C ASP A 714 -22.34 -30.15 11.34
N ILE A 715 -21.46 -31.16 11.27
CA ILE A 715 -20.22 -31.12 10.51
C ILE A 715 -20.28 -32.13 9.38
N SER A 716 -19.78 -31.73 8.21
CA SER A 716 -19.50 -32.62 7.09
C SER A 716 -18.11 -32.29 6.55
N THR A 717 -17.17 -33.24 6.62
CA THR A 717 -15.79 -33.05 6.15
C THR A 717 -15.32 -34.25 5.31
N ASP A 718 -14.48 -33.99 4.31
CA ASP A 718 -13.84 -34.99 3.46
C ASP A 718 -12.40 -35.34 3.89
N THR A 719 -11.84 -34.57 4.83
CA THR A 719 -10.54 -34.76 5.48
C THR A 719 -10.74 -34.86 7.00
N GLU A 720 -9.86 -35.57 7.70
CA GLU A 720 -9.84 -35.49 9.17
C GLU A 720 -9.51 -34.04 9.59
N THR A 721 -10.41 -33.43 10.36
CA THR A 721 -10.31 -32.00 10.72
C THR A 721 -10.20 -31.84 12.23
N ARG A 722 -9.23 -31.07 12.69
CA ARG A 722 -9.20 -30.54 14.06
C ARG A 722 -10.04 -29.27 14.16
N ILE A 723 -11.09 -29.30 14.99
CA ILE A 723 -11.97 -28.16 15.25
C ILE A 723 -11.74 -27.67 16.67
N GLU A 724 -11.25 -26.44 16.79
CA GLU A 724 -11.13 -25.74 18.08
C GLU A 724 -12.35 -24.84 18.33
N LEU A 725 -12.95 -24.95 19.51
CA LEU A 725 -14.08 -24.14 19.96
C LEU A 725 -13.57 -23.02 20.88
N ALA A 726 -13.32 -21.85 20.29
CA ALA A 726 -12.87 -20.67 21.02
C ALA A 726 -14.04 -19.96 21.71
N ALA A 727 -13.72 -19.18 22.76
CA ALA A 727 -14.69 -18.42 23.56
C ALA A 727 -15.81 -19.29 24.17
N LEU A 728 -15.52 -20.57 24.46
CA LEU A 728 -16.45 -21.48 25.11
C LEU A 728 -16.72 -21.06 26.57
N PRO A 729 -17.99 -20.90 27.00
CA PRO A 729 -18.29 -20.60 28.40
C PRO A 729 -17.83 -21.73 29.35
N PRO A 730 -17.39 -21.40 30.58
CA PRO A 730 -16.78 -22.38 31.49
C PRO A 730 -17.73 -23.52 31.92
N ASP A 731 -19.04 -23.29 31.87
CA ASP A 731 -20.07 -24.25 32.30
C ASP A 731 -20.68 -25.05 31.14
N VAL A 732 -20.05 -25.07 29.96
CA VAL A 732 -20.54 -25.79 28.78
C VAL A 732 -19.74 -27.07 28.56
N ALA A 733 -20.42 -28.21 28.55
CA ALA A 733 -19.87 -29.50 28.16
C ALA A 733 -19.96 -29.68 26.63
N VAL A 734 -18.88 -30.18 26.04
CA VAL A 734 -18.77 -30.51 24.61
C VAL A 734 -18.92 -32.01 24.43
N LEU A 735 -19.77 -32.42 23.49
CA LEU A 735 -19.99 -33.83 23.15
C LEU A 735 -19.80 -34.02 21.65
N LEU A 736 -18.93 -34.94 21.21
CA LEU A 736 -18.82 -35.37 19.81
C LEU A 736 -19.64 -36.65 19.64
N ASP A 737 -20.67 -36.61 18.79
CA ASP A 737 -21.59 -37.73 18.54
C ASP A 737 -22.17 -38.36 19.83
N GLY A 738 -22.33 -37.52 20.86
CA GLY A 738 -22.86 -37.90 22.18
C GLY A 738 -21.82 -38.34 23.21
N GLU A 739 -20.55 -38.44 22.85
CA GLU A 739 -19.44 -38.78 23.76
C GLU A 739 -18.69 -37.53 24.24
N PRO A 740 -18.29 -37.44 25.52
CA PRO A 740 -17.55 -36.29 26.04
C PRO A 740 -16.28 -35.97 25.26
N ALA A 741 -16.13 -34.71 24.87
CA ALA A 741 -14.97 -34.16 24.17
C ALA A 741 -14.45 -32.88 24.86
N GLY A 742 -13.26 -32.43 24.48
CA GLY A 742 -12.72 -31.13 24.88
C GLY A 742 -13.23 -30.01 23.97
N ALA A 743 -12.77 -28.78 24.23
CA ALA A 743 -12.96 -27.65 23.30
C ALA A 743 -12.22 -27.86 21.97
N ASP A 744 -11.22 -28.73 21.96
CA ASP A 744 -10.47 -29.14 20.77
C ASP A 744 -10.91 -30.56 20.39
N VAL A 745 -11.50 -30.69 19.21
CA VAL A 745 -12.20 -31.89 18.75
C VAL A 745 -11.60 -32.36 17.43
N LEU A 746 -11.09 -33.59 17.41
CA LEU A 746 -10.68 -34.25 16.17
C LEU A 746 -11.89 -34.93 15.53
N VAL A 747 -12.25 -34.49 14.33
CA VAL A 747 -13.42 -34.95 13.59
C VAL A 747 -12.98 -35.79 12.39
N PRO A 748 -13.31 -37.09 12.37
CA PRO A 748 -13.01 -37.96 11.22
C PRO A 748 -13.74 -37.55 9.94
N VAL A 749 -13.31 -38.13 8.83
CA VAL A 749 -14.00 -38.01 7.53
C VAL A 749 -15.44 -38.52 7.65
N GLY A 750 -16.40 -37.68 7.23
CA GLY A 750 -17.81 -38.03 7.24
C GLY A 750 -18.69 -36.94 7.84
N ARG A 751 -19.78 -37.37 8.49
CA ARG A 751 -20.75 -36.48 9.13
C ARG A 751 -20.78 -36.73 10.63
N HIS A 752 -20.67 -35.65 11.39
CA HIS A 752 -20.56 -35.67 12.84
C HIS A 752 -21.35 -34.51 13.44
N THR A 753 -21.73 -34.60 14.70
CA THR A 753 -22.38 -33.51 15.43
C THR A 753 -21.62 -33.23 16.71
N ILE A 754 -21.22 -31.97 16.90
CA ILE A 754 -20.75 -31.48 18.19
C ILE A 754 -21.94 -30.85 18.93
N ALA A 755 -22.28 -31.34 20.12
CA ALA A 755 -23.29 -30.72 20.99
C ALA A 755 -22.61 -29.94 22.13
N LEU A 756 -23.09 -28.72 22.34
CA LEU A 756 -22.73 -27.83 23.44
C LEU A 756 -23.90 -27.82 24.43
N THR A 757 -23.67 -28.25 25.67
CA THR A 757 -24.73 -28.38 26.68
C THR A 757 -24.30 -27.72 27.99
N ALA A 758 -25.17 -26.91 28.60
CA ALA A 758 -24.92 -26.43 29.95
C ALA A 758 -24.72 -27.63 30.90
N ALA A 759 -23.72 -27.54 31.79
CA ALA A 759 -23.23 -28.60 32.67
C ALA A 759 -24.24 -29.06 33.74
N THR A 760 -25.36 -29.61 33.30
CA THR A 760 -26.07 -30.68 33.98
C THR A 760 -26.08 -31.83 32.99
N VAL A 761 -25.09 -32.73 33.08
CA VAL A 761 -25.02 -33.94 32.26
C VAL A 761 -26.40 -34.63 32.34
N PRO A 762 -27.21 -34.62 31.27
CA PRO A 762 -28.50 -35.30 31.32
C PRO A 762 -28.24 -36.80 31.42
N SER A 763 -29.06 -37.55 32.17
CA SER A 763 -28.94 -39.00 32.20
C SER A 763 -28.96 -39.59 30.78
N LYS A 764 -28.36 -40.78 30.58
CA LYS A 764 -28.34 -41.50 29.29
C LYS A 764 -29.71 -41.56 28.58
N GLU A 765 -30.79 -41.53 29.35
CA GLU A 765 -32.17 -41.57 28.88
C GLU A 765 -32.65 -40.23 28.29
N VAL A 766 -32.16 -39.09 28.78
CA VAL A 766 -32.46 -37.75 28.24
C VAL A 766 -31.65 -37.49 26.96
N MET A 767 -30.40 -37.97 26.91
CA MET A 767 -29.57 -37.91 25.69
C MET A 767 -30.17 -38.69 24.52
N ALA A 768 -30.73 -39.88 24.77
CA ALA A 768 -31.41 -40.68 23.76
C ALA A 768 -32.72 -40.05 23.22
N ALA A 769 -33.30 -39.09 23.96
CA ALA A 769 -34.51 -38.37 23.57
C ALA A 769 -34.20 -37.09 22.77
N LEU A 770 -33.07 -36.44 23.04
CA LEU A 770 -32.61 -35.26 22.30
C LEU A 770 -32.07 -35.61 20.91
N LEU A 771 -31.38 -36.75 20.75
CA LEU A 771 -30.86 -37.24 19.47
C LEU A 771 -31.93 -37.82 18.51
N ARG A 772 -33.19 -37.91 18.93
CA ARG A 772 -34.31 -38.41 18.11
C ARG A 772 -35.27 -37.32 17.61
N ARG A 773 -34.99 -36.05 17.91
CA ARG A 773 -35.69 -34.88 17.38
C ARG A 773 -34.74 -34.10 16.50
#